data_AF-A0A951CZM4-F1
#
_entry.id   AF-A0A951CZM4-F1
#
_cell.length_a   1.000
_cell.length_b   1.000
_cell.length_c   1.000
_cell.angle_alpha   90.00
_cell.angle_beta   90.00
_cell.angle_gamma   90.00
#
_symmetry.space_group_name_H-M   'P 1'
#
loop_
_entity.id
_entity.type
_entity.pdbx_description
1 polymer ?
#
loop_
_entity_poly.entity_id
_entity_poly.type
_entity_poly.pdbx_seq_one_letter_code
_entity_poly.pdbx_strand_id
1 'polypeptide(L)'
;QGYFVYDSKKSGSQTVSHLRFGPRSIRAPYLVSAASFVGCHQFGLIERTEVLDRAGRGATLLLNCPVEPDRVWDSLSRSVQEKILAKQIELYVIDAGRIAREAGLGRRTNTVLQTCFFAISGVIERERAIAAIKASIEKTYGKRGAEIVKRNIEAVDRSLAALHRVEIPERVSSERDAPELVPPGAPEFVRAVTAAMMAGRGDELPVSALPVDGTYPSGTTKYEKRNISDFVAAWDAQLCIQCGNCSFVCPHSVIRSRYYDPGHLSGAPDGFRSAPLNGAGLPDARYTLQVYVEDCTGCGLCVEACPVSAADEPGRKAINLESREPLLAAERDNIAFFEQLPENDRTRVDFGTVRGTQFLEPLFEFSGACAGCGETPYLKLLSQLFGDRLTVANATGCSSIYGGNQPTTPWTVDGHGRGPAWSNSLFEDNAEFGLGLRLAADRHTELAQRRLSELREQVGAELVDEILTARQVRESELEAQRERIAELERRLDRTDEQGNGPVADLRSVLDHLIRRSVWIVGGDGWAYDIGAGGLDHVLASGKNVNVLVMDTEVYSNTGGQMSKATPLGAVAKFSAAGKSVPTKDLALQAIAYAGVYVARVAFGADPQQTLRAFREAEAYDGPSLIIAYSHCVAHGYDMREGLGQQYGAVASGHWPLIRYDPVVRADGGNPFLLDSPRPRMSLADYRKGELRFRALAAAQPTEAERLLGLAQQVADQRWRLYEEMATRGANEFPSNPRRPAEEANGQGPA
;
A
#
# COMPACT_ATOMS: atom_id res chain seq x y z
N GLN A 1 -14.96 10.69 -31.56
CA GLN A 1 -13.96 11.28 -30.64
C GLN A 1 -14.05 10.53 -29.32
N GLY A 2 -12.93 10.23 -28.68
CA GLY A 2 -12.89 9.64 -27.34
C GLY A 2 -11.84 10.35 -26.47
N TYR A 3 -12.21 10.67 -25.24
CA TYR A 3 -11.32 11.20 -24.21
C TYR A 3 -11.63 10.47 -22.90
N PHE A 4 -10.62 10.17 -22.11
CA PHE A 4 -10.74 9.33 -20.92
C PHE A 4 -10.08 10.03 -19.75
N VAL A 5 -10.87 10.30 -18.69
CA VAL A 5 -10.39 10.82 -17.42
C VAL A 5 -10.15 9.62 -16.51
N TYR A 6 -8.91 9.44 -16.09
CA TYR A 6 -8.51 8.39 -15.16
C TYR A 6 -8.21 9.00 -13.79
N ASP A 7 -8.56 8.26 -12.75
CA ASP A 7 -8.11 8.51 -11.39
C ASP A 7 -6.69 7.94 -11.19
N SER A 8 -5.92 8.56 -10.31
CA SER A 8 -4.53 8.19 -9.98
C SER A 8 -4.44 6.94 -9.09
N LYS A 9 -5.55 6.56 -8.42
CA LYS A 9 -5.63 5.29 -7.69
C LYS A 9 -5.46 4.11 -8.63
N LYS A 10 -4.72 3.08 -8.20
CA LYS A 10 -4.32 1.96 -9.09
C LYS A 10 -5.30 0.79 -9.10
N SER A 11 -6.22 0.71 -8.15
CA SER A 11 -7.26 -0.32 -8.10
C SER A 11 -8.55 0.27 -7.60
N GLY A 12 -9.69 -0.15 -8.17
CA GLY A 12 -11.02 0.37 -7.82
C GLY A 12 -11.17 1.87 -8.08
N SER A 13 -10.45 2.39 -9.07
CA SER A 13 -10.43 3.81 -9.40
C SER A 13 -11.56 4.18 -10.36
N GLN A 14 -12.03 5.42 -10.26
CA GLN A 14 -13.06 5.91 -11.16
C GLN A 14 -12.45 6.21 -12.53
N THR A 15 -13.13 5.81 -13.59
CA THR A 15 -12.78 6.21 -14.97
C THR A 15 -13.99 6.81 -15.62
N VAL A 16 -13.86 8.03 -16.15
CA VAL A 16 -14.94 8.71 -16.87
C VAL A 16 -14.60 8.81 -18.35
N SER A 17 -15.40 8.13 -19.16
CA SER A 17 -15.21 8.05 -20.61
C SER A 17 -16.12 9.07 -21.32
N HIS A 18 -15.50 9.98 -22.07
CA HIS A 18 -16.18 10.99 -22.88
C HIS A 18 -16.14 10.60 -24.35
N LEU A 19 -17.27 10.10 -24.84
CA LEU A 19 -17.42 9.66 -26.22
C LEU A 19 -18.36 10.59 -26.98
N ARG A 20 -17.96 10.97 -28.20
CA ARG A 20 -18.82 11.72 -29.13
C ARG A 20 -18.84 11.04 -30.48
N PHE A 21 -20.05 10.88 -31.02
CA PHE A 21 -20.35 10.34 -32.34
C PHE A 21 -21.19 11.36 -33.10
N GLY A 22 -20.98 11.48 -34.41
CA GLY A 22 -21.77 12.38 -35.25
C GLY A 22 -21.31 12.35 -36.70
N PRO A 23 -22.17 12.76 -37.64
CA PRO A 23 -21.85 12.77 -39.06
C PRO A 23 -20.87 13.90 -39.44
N ARG A 24 -20.74 14.91 -38.58
CA ARG A 24 -19.82 16.05 -38.77
C ARG A 24 -18.52 15.81 -38.03
N SER A 25 -17.43 16.41 -38.53
CA SER A 25 -16.15 16.45 -37.83
C SER A 25 -16.30 17.06 -36.43
N ILE A 26 -15.79 16.38 -35.41
CA ILE A 26 -15.93 16.76 -34.00
C ILE A 26 -14.73 17.62 -33.61
N ARG A 27 -14.98 18.91 -33.31
CA ARG A 27 -13.98 19.91 -32.88
C ARG A 27 -14.25 20.39 -31.45
N ALA A 28 -14.32 19.45 -30.51
CA ALA A 28 -14.67 19.73 -29.11
C ALA A 28 -13.62 19.17 -28.15
N PRO A 29 -12.45 19.82 -27.99
CA PRO A 29 -11.36 19.35 -27.14
C PRO A 29 -11.62 19.65 -25.65
N TYR A 30 -12.84 19.38 -25.18
CA TYR A 30 -13.28 19.58 -23.80
C TYR A 30 -14.21 18.44 -23.37
N LEU A 31 -14.41 18.28 -22.06
CA LEU A 31 -15.24 17.22 -21.47
C LEU A 31 -16.71 17.33 -21.91
N VAL A 32 -17.44 16.22 -21.91
CA VAL A 32 -18.89 16.23 -22.15
C VAL A 32 -19.60 16.74 -20.90
N SER A 33 -20.36 17.82 -21.03
CA SER A 33 -21.17 18.43 -19.96
C SER A 33 -22.67 18.16 -20.09
N ALA A 34 -23.16 17.81 -21.28
CA ALA A 34 -24.55 17.44 -21.55
C ALA A 34 -24.59 16.20 -22.45
N ALA A 35 -24.64 15.03 -21.83
CA ALA A 35 -24.62 13.74 -22.49
C ALA A 35 -26.03 13.25 -22.80
N SER A 36 -26.25 12.74 -24.02
CA SER A 36 -27.49 12.05 -24.39
C SER A 36 -27.59 10.63 -23.82
N PHE A 37 -26.44 10.06 -23.43
CA PHE A 37 -26.33 8.74 -22.82
C PHE A 37 -25.32 8.78 -21.68
N VAL A 38 -25.67 8.21 -20.53
CA VAL A 38 -24.79 8.07 -19.37
C VAL A 38 -24.76 6.60 -18.94
N GLY A 39 -23.57 6.03 -18.81
CA GLY A 39 -23.36 4.68 -18.27
C GLY A 39 -22.74 4.74 -16.88
N CYS A 40 -23.45 4.22 -15.88
CA CYS A 40 -22.96 4.07 -14.51
C CYS A 40 -22.67 2.60 -14.23
N HIS A 41 -21.41 2.20 -14.36
CA HIS A 41 -21.00 0.79 -14.37
C HIS A 41 -20.76 0.18 -12.98
N GLN A 42 -20.96 0.97 -11.92
CA GLN A 42 -20.88 0.53 -10.53
C GLN A 42 -21.95 1.24 -9.71
N PHE A 43 -22.81 0.48 -9.05
CA PHE A 43 -24.03 1.00 -8.42
C PHE A 43 -23.77 2.18 -7.47
N GLY A 44 -22.82 2.06 -6.54
CA GLY A 44 -22.54 3.08 -5.53
C GLY A 44 -22.05 4.44 -6.08
N LEU A 45 -21.60 4.51 -7.34
CA LEU A 45 -21.15 5.78 -7.93
C LEU A 45 -22.31 6.74 -8.19
N ILE A 46 -23.53 6.23 -8.40
CA ILE A 46 -24.70 7.06 -8.66
C ILE A 46 -25.03 7.99 -7.48
N GLU A 47 -24.68 7.55 -6.25
CA GLU A 47 -24.91 8.29 -5.01
C GLU A 47 -23.74 9.19 -4.61
N ARG A 48 -22.52 8.86 -5.03
CA ARG A 48 -21.28 9.48 -4.53
C ARG A 48 -20.61 10.44 -5.50
N THR A 49 -21.02 10.42 -6.77
CA THR A 49 -20.35 11.17 -7.83
C THR A 49 -21.36 11.88 -8.72
N GLU A 50 -20.91 12.92 -9.41
CA GLU A 50 -21.71 13.77 -10.31
C GLU A 50 -22.07 13.09 -11.65
N VAL A 51 -22.52 11.83 -11.59
CA VAL A 51 -22.92 11.04 -12.76
C VAL A 51 -24.05 11.75 -13.52
N LEU A 52 -25.08 12.17 -12.79
CA LEU A 52 -26.30 12.73 -13.38
C LEU A 52 -26.18 14.21 -13.74
N ASP A 53 -25.19 14.93 -13.21
CA ASP A 53 -25.00 16.34 -13.54
C ASP A 53 -24.58 16.52 -15.01
N ARG A 54 -23.86 15.52 -15.54
CA ARG A 54 -23.46 15.43 -16.94
C ARG A 54 -24.58 14.93 -17.87
N ALA A 55 -25.70 14.45 -17.34
CA ALA A 55 -26.83 14.02 -18.17
C ALA A 55 -27.58 15.23 -18.74
N GLY A 56 -27.83 15.22 -20.04
CA GLY A 56 -28.75 16.15 -20.70
C GLY A 56 -30.21 15.84 -20.36
N ARG A 57 -31.11 16.75 -20.74
CA ARG A 57 -32.57 16.49 -20.65
C ARG A 57 -32.96 15.40 -21.65
N GLY A 58 -33.76 14.43 -21.24
CA GLY A 58 -34.16 13.27 -22.06
C GLY A 58 -33.05 12.24 -22.26
N ALA A 59 -31.98 12.28 -21.45
CA ALA A 59 -30.87 11.34 -21.59
C ALA A 59 -31.25 9.92 -21.15
N THR A 60 -30.60 8.93 -21.74
CA THR A 60 -30.70 7.53 -21.31
C THR A 60 -29.61 7.21 -20.27
N LEU A 61 -29.98 6.60 -19.16
CA LEU A 61 -29.10 6.11 -18.11
C LEU A 61 -29.07 4.59 -18.11
N LEU A 62 -27.88 4.00 -18.29
CA LEU A 62 -27.62 2.59 -18.05
C LEU A 62 -26.94 2.42 -16.70
N LEU A 63 -27.60 1.76 -15.75
CA LEU A 63 -27.08 1.52 -14.41
C LEU A 63 -26.79 0.03 -14.19
N ASN A 64 -25.53 -0.29 -13.88
CA ASN A 64 -25.16 -1.62 -13.40
C ASN A 64 -25.54 -1.74 -11.91
N CYS A 65 -26.57 -2.53 -11.63
CA CYS A 65 -27.21 -2.61 -10.32
C CYS A 65 -27.44 -4.07 -9.91
N PRO A 66 -27.04 -4.50 -8.70
CA PRO A 66 -27.35 -5.83 -8.20
C PRO A 66 -28.79 -5.94 -7.63
N VAL A 67 -29.53 -4.83 -7.54
CA VAL A 67 -30.91 -4.82 -7.03
C VAL A 67 -31.86 -5.27 -8.15
N GLU A 68 -32.84 -6.07 -7.78
CA GLU A 68 -33.89 -6.52 -8.70
C GLU A 68 -34.63 -5.34 -9.34
N PRO A 69 -34.97 -5.40 -10.65
CA PRO A 69 -35.45 -4.24 -11.40
C PRO A 69 -36.62 -3.48 -10.77
N ASP A 70 -37.60 -4.21 -10.23
CA ASP A 70 -38.81 -3.65 -9.60
C ASP A 70 -38.53 -2.89 -8.29
N ARG A 71 -37.35 -3.08 -7.70
CA ARG A 71 -36.93 -2.47 -6.43
C ARG A 71 -35.87 -1.38 -6.64
N VAL A 72 -35.40 -1.17 -7.86
CA VAL A 72 -34.32 -0.21 -8.14
C VAL A 72 -34.74 1.20 -7.75
N TRP A 73 -35.93 1.64 -8.12
CA TRP A 73 -36.36 3.02 -7.86
C TRP A 73 -36.28 3.37 -6.37
N ASP A 74 -36.84 2.51 -5.51
CA ASP A 74 -36.82 2.67 -4.05
C ASP A 74 -35.42 2.53 -3.44
N SER A 75 -34.49 1.93 -4.18
CA SER A 75 -33.10 1.79 -3.76
C SER A 75 -32.25 3.02 -4.03
N LEU A 76 -32.75 4.04 -4.72
CA LEU A 76 -32.04 5.30 -5.03
C LEU A 76 -32.32 6.38 -3.98
N SER A 77 -31.37 7.27 -3.73
CA SER A 77 -31.60 8.43 -2.86
C SER A 77 -32.58 9.43 -3.46
N ARG A 78 -33.15 10.26 -2.60
CA ARG A 78 -34.00 11.40 -2.95
C ARG A 78 -33.37 12.25 -4.06
N SER A 79 -32.11 12.66 -3.87
CA SER A 79 -31.39 13.53 -4.80
C SER A 79 -31.23 12.90 -6.20
N VAL A 80 -31.01 11.59 -6.28
CA VAL A 80 -30.88 10.86 -7.54
C VAL A 80 -32.24 10.79 -8.24
N GLN A 81 -33.30 10.45 -7.50
CA GLN A 81 -34.67 10.42 -8.03
C GLN A 81 -35.10 11.80 -8.56
N GLU A 82 -34.84 12.88 -7.82
CA GLU A 82 -35.11 14.26 -8.22
C GLU A 82 -34.40 14.62 -9.54
N LYS A 83 -33.11 14.28 -9.67
CA LYS A 83 -32.34 14.54 -10.89
C LYS A 83 -32.89 13.74 -12.09
N ILE A 84 -33.29 12.48 -11.89
CA ILE A 84 -33.90 11.65 -12.93
C ILE A 84 -35.20 12.28 -13.44
N LEU A 85 -36.09 12.70 -12.54
CA LEU A 85 -37.36 13.33 -12.90
C LEU A 85 -37.16 14.70 -13.56
N ALA A 86 -36.36 15.58 -12.96
CA ALA A 86 -36.12 16.93 -13.45
C ALA A 86 -35.51 16.93 -14.86
N LYS A 87 -34.62 15.98 -15.15
CA LYS A 87 -33.99 15.82 -16.46
C LYS A 87 -34.78 14.90 -17.40
N GLN A 88 -35.90 14.31 -16.96
CA GLN A 88 -36.70 13.36 -17.76
C GLN A 88 -35.83 12.21 -18.30
N ILE A 89 -35.00 11.62 -17.43
CA ILE A 89 -34.05 10.56 -17.80
C ILE A 89 -34.79 9.24 -18.01
N GLU A 90 -34.41 8.48 -19.04
CA GLU A 90 -34.84 7.10 -19.21
C GLU A 90 -33.89 6.15 -18.48
N LEU A 91 -34.39 5.34 -17.55
CA LEU A 91 -33.56 4.44 -16.74
C LEU A 91 -33.61 2.99 -17.25
N TYR A 92 -32.43 2.45 -17.52
CA TYR A 92 -32.20 1.03 -17.81
C TYR A 92 -31.25 0.42 -16.79
N VAL A 93 -31.53 -0.82 -16.38
CA VAL A 93 -30.76 -1.53 -15.36
C VAL A 93 -30.35 -2.93 -15.80
N ILE A 94 -29.23 -3.39 -15.24
CA ILE A 94 -28.72 -4.74 -15.44
C ILE A 94 -27.80 -5.13 -14.27
N ASP A 95 -27.86 -6.39 -13.82
CA ASP A 95 -26.81 -6.97 -12.96
C ASP A 95 -25.73 -7.60 -13.84
N ALA A 96 -24.79 -6.77 -14.29
CA ALA A 96 -23.71 -7.25 -15.16
C ALA A 96 -22.76 -8.21 -14.43
N GLY A 97 -22.64 -8.08 -13.10
CA GLY A 97 -21.79 -8.94 -12.27
C GLY A 97 -22.32 -10.37 -12.23
N ARG A 98 -23.62 -10.55 -11.98
CA ARG A 98 -24.28 -11.87 -12.02
C ARG A 98 -24.19 -12.49 -13.40
N ILE A 99 -24.49 -11.74 -14.46
CA ILE A 99 -24.43 -12.25 -15.84
C ILE A 99 -23.02 -12.70 -16.21
N ALA A 100 -21.99 -11.91 -15.85
CA ALA A 100 -20.61 -12.28 -16.08
C ALA A 100 -20.21 -13.57 -15.35
N ARG A 101 -20.68 -13.78 -14.11
CA ARG A 101 -20.45 -15.02 -13.35
C ARG A 101 -21.15 -16.21 -13.98
N GLU A 102 -22.42 -16.09 -14.31
CA GLU A 102 -23.22 -17.15 -14.94
C GLU A 102 -22.68 -17.56 -16.33
N ALA A 103 -22.13 -16.60 -17.08
CA ALA A 103 -21.48 -16.85 -18.37
C ALA A 103 -20.02 -17.32 -18.26
N GLY A 104 -19.49 -17.50 -17.04
CA GLY A 104 -18.11 -17.96 -16.81
C GLY A 104 -17.02 -16.94 -17.17
N LEU A 105 -17.34 -15.65 -17.16
CA LEU A 105 -16.41 -14.52 -17.37
C LEU A 105 -15.82 -13.96 -16.06
N GLY A 106 -16.23 -14.49 -14.90
CA GLY A 106 -15.76 -14.06 -13.59
C GLY A 106 -16.21 -12.64 -13.26
N ARG A 107 -15.27 -11.75 -12.92
CA ARG A 107 -15.54 -10.35 -12.58
C ARG A 107 -15.64 -9.40 -13.80
N ARG A 108 -15.56 -9.91 -15.03
CA ARG A 108 -15.47 -9.08 -16.24
C ARG A 108 -16.85 -8.72 -16.79
N THR A 109 -17.29 -7.49 -16.53
CA THR A 109 -18.60 -6.96 -16.97
C THR A 109 -18.54 -6.17 -18.28
N ASN A 110 -17.36 -5.98 -18.87
CA ASN A 110 -17.14 -5.14 -20.03
C ASN A 110 -17.97 -5.54 -21.26
N THR A 111 -17.99 -6.83 -21.61
CA THR A 111 -18.77 -7.35 -22.74
C THR A 111 -20.26 -7.10 -22.53
N VAL A 112 -20.76 -7.35 -21.30
CA VAL A 112 -22.17 -7.16 -20.92
C VAL A 112 -22.60 -5.70 -21.07
N LEU A 113 -21.84 -4.79 -20.46
CA LEU A 113 -22.17 -3.35 -20.46
C LEU A 113 -21.98 -2.72 -21.85
N GLN A 114 -20.99 -3.17 -22.63
CA GLN A 114 -20.81 -2.74 -24.01
C GLN A 114 -22.00 -3.15 -24.88
N THR A 115 -22.48 -4.38 -24.75
CA THR A 115 -23.67 -4.85 -25.45
C THR A 115 -24.89 -4.00 -25.11
N CYS A 116 -25.10 -3.70 -23.82
CA CYS A 116 -26.18 -2.84 -23.38
C CYS A 116 -26.07 -1.44 -24.02
N PHE A 117 -24.90 -0.79 -23.95
CA PHE A 117 -24.69 0.51 -24.59
C PHE A 117 -25.15 0.52 -26.06
N PHE A 118 -24.72 -0.44 -26.87
CA PHE A 118 -25.10 -0.48 -28.28
C PHE A 118 -26.59 -0.82 -28.50
N ALA A 119 -27.20 -1.60 -27.59
CA ALA A 119 -28.60 -1.97 -27.71
C ALA A 119 -29.57 -0.79 -27.48
N ILE A 120 -29.19 0.19 -26.65
CA ILE A 120 -30.08 1.30 -26.23
C ILE A 120 -29.56 2.71 -26.55
N SER A 121 -28.32 2.90 -27.01
CA SER A 121 -27.78 4.25 -27.30
C SER A 121 -28.26 4.87 -28.61
N GLY A 122 -28.75 4.06 -29.57
CA GLY A 122 -29.18 4.53 -30.88
C GLY A 122 -28.07 5.04 -31.81
N VAL A 123 -26.79 4.88 -31.44
CA VAL A 123 -25.64 5.35 -32.26
C VAL A 123 -25.49 4.55 -33.55
N ILE A 124 -25.81 3.26 -33.50
CA ILE A 124 -25.85 2.33 -34.63
C ILE A 124 -27.17 1.56 -34.52
N GLU A 125 -27.72 1.14 -35.66
CA GLU A 125 -28.85 0.20 -35.69
C GLU A 125 -28.50 -1.07 -34.88
N ARG A 126 -29.46 -1.52 -34.07
CA ARG A 126 -29.27 -2.52 -33.00
C ARG A 126 -28.77 -3.86 -33.54
N GLU A 127 -29.40 -4.40 -34.57
CA GLU A 127 -29.02 -5.71 -35.14
C GLU A 127 -27.61 -5.66 -35.72
N ARG A 128 -27.29 -4.58 -36.45
CA ARG A 128 -25.96 -4.33 -37.00
C ARG A 128 -24.91 -4.21 -35.89
N ALA A 129 -25.22 -3.53 -34.80
CA ALA A 129 -24.30 -3.35 -33.68
C ALA A 129 -24.00 -4.70 -32.97
N ILE A 130 -25.03 -5.50 -32.70
CA ILE A 130 -24.88 -6.82 -32.08
C ILE A 130 -24.04 -7.75 -32.96
N ALA A 131 -24.30 -7.78 -34.27
CA ALA A 131 -23.50 -8.57 -35.22
C ALA A 131 -22.02 -8.14 -35.22
N ALA A 132 -21.76 -6.82 -35.21
CA ALA A 132 -20.39 -6.29 -35.16
C ALA A 132 -19.67 -6.64 -33.84
N ILE A 133 -20.37 -6.63 -32.70
CA ILE A 133 -19.80 -7.05 -31.41
C ILE A 133 -19.39 -8.52 -31.46
N LYS A 134 -20.27 -9.42 -31.92
CA LYS A 134 -19.97 -10.85 -32.03
C LYS A 134 -18.77 -11.11 -32.96
N ALA A 135 -18.73 -10.45 -34.12
CA ALA A 135 -17.59 -10.53 -35.04
C ALA A 135 -16.27 -10.00 -34.41
N SER A 136 -16.34 -8.92 -33.62
CA SER A 136 -15.17 -8.38 -32.91
C SER A 136 -14.68 -9.33 -31.80
N ILE A 137 -15.59 -10.00 -31.09
CA ILE A 137 -15.26 -11.02 -30.09
C ILE A 137 -14.51 -12.19 -30.75
N GLU A 138 -14.99 -12.70 -31.88
CA GLU A 138 -14.31 -13.76 -32.64
C GLU A 138 -12.91 -13.34 -33.08
N LYS A 139 -12.77 -12.13 -33.65
CA LYS A 139 -11.46 -11.61 -34.09
C LYS A 139 -10.48 -11.44 -32.93
N THR A 140 -10.95 -10.94 -31.78
CA THR A 140 -10.09 -10.59 -30.64
C THR A 140 -9.71 -11.82 -29.82
N TYR A 141 -10.66 -12.73 -29.60
CA TYR A 141 -10.50 -13.87 -28.70
C TYR A 141 -10.32 -15.21 -29.43
N GLY A 142 -10.41 -15.25 -30.76
CA GLY A 142 -10.22 -16.48 -31.53
C GLY A 142 -8.90 -17.19 -31.24
N LYS A 143 -7.82 -16.43 -31.03
CA LYS A 143 -6.50 -16.98 -30.64
C LYS A 143 -6.45 -17.53 -29.21
N ARG A 144 -7.44 -17.25 -28.36
CA ARG A 144 -7.52 -17.72 -26.98
C ARG A 144 -8.39 -18.98 -26.82
N GLY A 145 -8.98 -19.48 -27.91
CA GLY A 145 -9.74 -20.73 -27.95
C GLY A 145 -11.26 -20.53 -28.10
N ALA A 146 -11.92 -21.51 -28.71
CA ALA A 146 -13.35 -21.46 -29.06
C ALA A 146 -14.26 -21.32 -27.83
N GLU A 147 -13.87 -21.90 -26.68
CA GLU A 147 -14.64 -21.84 -25.44
C GLU A 147 -14.72 -20.40 -24.88
N ILE A 148 -13.64 -19.62 -24.95
CA ILE A 148 -13.65 -18.21 -24.51
C ILE A 148 -14.53 -17.37 -25.43
N VAL A 149 -14.48 -17.61 -26.74
CA VAL A 149 -15.35 -16.95 -27.71
C VAL A 149 -16.82 -17.27 -27.41
N LYS A 150 -17.15 -18.55 -27.21
CA LYS A 150 -18.50 -19.01 -26.87
C LYS A 150 -19.05 -18.33 -25.62
N ARG A 151 -18.28 -18.31 -24.52
CA ARG A 151 -18.67 -17.64 -23.27
C ARG A 151 -18.94 -16.15 -23.44
N ASN A 152 -18.13 -15.46 -24.25
CA ASN A 152 -18.36 -14.05 -24.52
C ASN A 152 -19.62 -13.82 -25.37
N ILE A 153 -19.88 -14.67 -26.37
CA ILE A 153 -21.12 -14.60 -27.17
C ILE A 153 -22.35 -14.89 -26.30
N GLU A 154 -22.28 -15.90 -25.42
CA GLU A 154 -23.36 -16.19 -24.48
C GLU A 154 -23.63 -15.01 -23.54
N ALA A 155 -22.58 -14.34 -23.05
CA ALA A 155 -22.74 -13.13 -22.27
C ALA A 155 -23.46 -12.02 -23.04
N VAL A 156 -23.17 -11.83 -24.34
CA VAL A 156 -23.89 -10.86 -25.20
C VAL A 156 -25.40 -11.19 -25.21
N ASP A 157 -25.76 -12.45 -25.46
CA ASP A 157 -27.16 -12.86 -25.59
C ASP A 157 -27.91 -12.74 -24.26
N ARG A 158 -27.30 -13.19 -23.15
CA ARG A 158 -27.86 -13.03 -21.79
C ARG A 158 -28.05 -11.56 -21.42
N SER A 159 -27.12 -10.69 -21.83
CA SER A 159 -27.21 -9.24 -21.55
C SER A 159 -28.45 -8.61 -22.19
N LEU A 160 -28.76 -8.99 -23.44
CA LEU A 160 -29.92 -8.46 -24.15
C LEU A 160 -31.24 -8.92 -23.54
N ALA A 161 -31.28 -10.14 -23.00
CA ALA A 161 -32.46 -10.69 -22.32
C ALA A 161 -32.66 -10.12 -20.91
N ALA A 162 -31.58 -9.81 -20.20
CA ALA A 162 -31.61 -9.32 -18.82
C ALA A 162 -31.68 -7.79 -18.69
N LEU A 163 -31.44 -7.04 -19.78
CA LEU A 163 -31.54 -5.58 -19.79
C LEU A 163 -32.99 -5.14 -19.57
N HIS A 164 -33.25 -4.40 -18.51
CA HIS A 164 -34.60 -4.00 -18.12
C HIS A 164 -34.76 -2.48 -18.14
N ARG A 165 -35.89 -1.99 -18.64
CA ARG A 165 -36.27 -0.56 -18.55
C ARG A 165 -37.12 -0.38 -17.30
N VAL A 166 -36.68 0.49 -16.40
CA VAL A 166 -37.42 0.77 -15.16
C VAL A 166 -38.56 1.75 -15.45
N GLU A 167 -39.76 1.44 -14.97
CA GLU A 167 -40.86 2.40 -14.97
C GLU A 167 -40.64 3.44 -13.88
N ILE A 168 -40.55 4.71 -14.27
CA ILE A 168 -40.23 5.82 -13.37
C ILE A 168 -41.54 6.45 -12.88
N PRO A 169 -41.83 6.47 -11.56
CA PRO A 169 -42.98 7.16 -11.01
C PRO A 169 -42.95 8.68 -11.26
N GLU A 170 -44.10 9.35 -11.20
CA GLU A 170 -44.17 10.82 -11.44
C GLU A 170 -43.59 11.66 -10.30
N ARG A 171 -43.35 11.04 -9.13
CA ARG A 171 -42.88 11.72 -7.93
C ARG A 171 -41.72 10.98 -7.29
N VAL A 172 -40.90 11.74 -6.58
CA VAL A 172 -39.90 11.21 -5.66
C VAL A 172 -40.61 10.40 -4.57
N SER A 173 -40.16 9.17 -4.35
CA SER A 173 -40.65 8.28 -3.28
C SER A 173 -39.62 8.08 -2.16
N SER A 174 -38.35 8.36 -2.42
CA SER A 174 -37.27 8.11 -1.46
C SER A 174 -37.20 9.21 -0.39
N GLU A 175 -37.27 8.78 0.87
CA GLU A 175 -36.99 9.66 2.00
C GLU A 175 -35.49 9.73 2.32
N ARG A 176 -34.68 8.83 1.73
CA ARG A 176 -33.25 8.65 2.03
C ARG A 176 -32.40 9.66 1.28
N ASP A 177 -31.62 10.43 2.02
CA ASP A 177 -30.61 11.32 1.43
C ASP A 177 -29.37 10.57 0.96
N ALA A 178 -28.58 11.20 0.09
CA ALA A 178 -27.27 10.67 -0.28
C ALA A 178 -26.38 10.64 0.97
N PRO A 179 -25.58 9.57 1.17
CA PRO A 179 -24.67 9.51 2.30
C PRO A 179 -23.63 10.63 2.19
N GLU A 180 -23.33 11.28 3.31
CA GLU A 180 -22.22 12.22 3.37
C GLU A 180 -20.91 11.50 3.02
N LEU A 181 -20.03 12.16 2.24
CA LEU A 181 -18.74 11.57 1.86
C LEU A 181 -17.81 11.40 3.06
N VAL A 182 -17.88 12.32 4.01
CA VAL A 182 -17.05 12.33 5.23
C VAL A 182 -17.94 12.61 6.43
N PRO A 183 -17.64 12.05 7.60
CA PRO A 183 -18.48 12.23 8.79
C PRO A 183 -18.44 13.69 9.30
N PRO A 184 -19.51 14.17 10.00
CA PRO A 184 -19.56 15.52 10.55
C PRO A 184 -18.40 15.88 11.49
N GLY A 185 -17.87 14.87 12.20
CA GLY A 185 -16.73 15.02 13.12
C GLY A 185 -15.35 15.08 12.44
N ALA A 186 -15.25 14.92 11.12
CA ALA A 186 -13.96 15.03 10.41
C ALA A 186 -13.40 16.46 10.51
N PRO A 187 -12.06 16.66 10.45
CA PRO A 187 -11.45 17.99 10.48
C PRO A 187 -12.02 18.95 9.42
N GLU A 188 -12.01 20.26 9.70
CA GLU A 188 -12.60 21.26 8.79
C GLU A 188 -12.03 21.19 7.37
N PHE A 189 -10.71 21.08 7.22
CA PHE A 189 -10.07 20.92 5.92
C PHE A 189 -10.57 19.66 5.18
N VAL A 190 -10.81 18.57 5.92
CA VAL A 190 -11.33 17.32 5.33
C VAL A 190 -12.77 17.53 4.82
N ARG A 191 -13.62 18.21 5.60
CA ARG A 191 -15.01 18.48 5.20
C ARG A 191 -15.12 19.48 4.05
N ALA A 192 -14.32 20.54 4.07
CA ALA A 192 -14.43 21.65 3.12
C ALA A 192 -13.66 21.38 1.81
N VAL A 193 -12.45 20.82 1.90
CA VAL A 193 -11.53 20.67 0.77
C VAL A 193 -11.47 19.23 0.30
N THR A 194 -11.07 18.30 1.17
CA THR A 194 -10.88 16.89 0.81
C THR A 194 -12.17 16.26 0.29
N ALA A 195 -13.31 16.48 0.96
CA ALA A 195 -14.60 15.93 0.54
C ALA A 195 -15.07 16.51 -0.81
N ALA A 196 -14.82 17.79 -1.09
CA ALA A 196 -15.14 18.40 -2.38
C ALA A 196 -14.30 17.78 -3.51
N MET A 197 -13.00 17.60 -3.30
CA MET A 197 -12.12 16.92 -4.25
C MET A 197 -12.50 15.45 -4.46
N MET A 198 -12.83 14.71 -3.39
CA MET A 198 -13.32 13.32 -3.47
C MET A 198 -14.65 13.22 -4.23
N ALA A 199 -15.52 14.23 -4.12
CA ALA A 199 -16.79 14.29 -4.85
C ALA A 199 -16.62 14.69 -6.34
N GLY A 200 -15.40 14.99 -6.79
CA GLY A 200 -15.12 15.46 -8.15
C GLY A 200 -15.36 16.97 -8.37
N ARG A 201 -15.58 17.73 -7.29
CA ARG A 201 -15.78 19.20 -7.30
C ARG A 201 -14.52 19.99 -6.93
N GLY A 202 -13.34 19.42 -7.19
CA GLY A 202 -12.07 20.07 -6.89
C GLY A 202 -11.88 21.40 -7.63
N ASP A 203 -12.36 21.49 -8.87
CA ASP A 203 -12.28 22.71 -9.70
C ASP A 203 -13.14 23.88 -9.17
N GLU A 204 -14.08 23.63 -8.27
CA GLU A 204 -14.93 24.66 -7.65
C GLU A 204 -14.26 25.35 -6.45
N LEU A 205 -13.19 24.75 -5.92
CA LEU A 205 -12.48 25.28 -4.77
C LEU A 205 -11.73 26.56 -5.13
N PRO A 206 -11.90 27.66 -4.37
CA PRO A 206 -11.12 28.87 -4.58
C PRO A 206 -9.66 28.63 -4.21
N VAL A 207 -8.74 29.40 -4.80
CA VAL A 207 -7.30 29.36 -4.46
C VAL A 207 -7.07 29.53 -2.95
N SER A 208 -7.89 30.35 -2.29
CA SER A 208 -7.82 30.60 -0.84
C SER A 208 -8.16 29.39 0.03
N ALA A 209 -8.75 28.33 -0.51
CA ALA A 209 -9.03 27.10 0.22
C ALA A 209 -7.80 26.17 0.30
N LEU A 210 -6.77 26.41 -0.51
CA LEU A 210 -5.60 25.56 -0.62
C LEU A 210 -4.43 26.13 0.21
N PRO A 211 -3.60 25.27 0.84
CA PRO A 211 -2.41 25.69 1.56
C PRO A 211 -1.38 26.28 0.59
N VAL A 212 -0.71 27.38 1.01
CA VAL A 212 0.22 28.14 0.15
C VAL A 212 1.50 27.38 -0.21
N ASP A 213 1.87 26.40 0.60
CA ASP A 213 3.06 25.56 0.47
C ASP A 213 2.73 24.15 -0.06
N GLY A 214 1.45 23.85 -0.27
CA GLY A 214 1.01 22.52 -0.71
C GLY A 214 0.99 21.46 0.39
N THR A 215 1.11 21.83 1.68
CA THR A 215 1.10 20.87 2.80
C THR A 215 -0.34 20.44 3.13
N TYR A 216 -0.65 19.14 2.95
CA TYR A 216 -1.97 18.58 3.25
C TYR A 216 -1.99 17.83 4.60
N PRO A 217 -3.15 17.74 5.27
CA PRO A 217 -3.29 16.96 6.49
C PRO A 217 -3.04 15.46 6.28
N SER A 218 -2.34 14.85 7.24
CA SER A 218 -2.16 13.40 7.36
C SER A 218 -3.45 12.66 7.72
N GLY A 219 -3.47 11.34 7.48
CA GLY A 219 -4.49 10.42 7.98
C GLY A 219 -5.87 10.62 7.37
N THR A 220 -5.92 10.95 6.08
CA THR A 220 -7.16 11.30 5.39
C THR A 220 -7.78 10.15 4.59
N THR A 221 -7.04 9.07 4.31
CA THR A 221 -7.59 7.88 3.64
C THR A 221 -8.66 7.17 4.46
N LYS A 222 -8.63 7.26 5.79
CA LYS A 222 -9.64 6.65 6.68
C LYS A 222 -11.06 7.15 6.44
N TYR A 223 -11.21 8.33 5.84
CA TYR A 223 -12.51 8.91 5.48
C TYR A 223 -13.04 8.44 4.12
N GLU A 224 -12.23 7.77 3.29
CA GLU A 224 -12.67 7.41 1.94
C GLU A 224 -13.71 6.31 1.90
N LYS A 225 -13.56 5.30 2.80
CA LYS A 225 -14.42 4.10 2.89
C LYS A 225 -14.90 3.64 1.51
N ARG A 226 -13.90 3.33 0.66
CA ARG A 226 -14.06 3.26 -0.81
C ARG A 226 -15.00 2.15 -1.25
N ASN A 227 -15.13 1.09 -0.45
CA ASN A 227 -16.08 0.01 -0.62
C ASN A 227 -15.99 -0.66 -2.01
N ILE A 228 -14.76 -0.98 -2.46
CA ILE A 228 -14.48 -1.39 -3.85
C ILE A 228 -14.57 -2.89 -4.13
N SER A 229 -14.61 -3.74 -3.11
CA SER A 229 -14.60 -5.20 -3.27
C SER A 229 -15.91 -5.85 -2.82
N ASP A 230 -16.48 -6.70 -3.68
CA ASP A 230 -17.65 -7.53 -3.33
C ASP A 230 -17.32 -8.61 -2.29
N PHE A 231 -16.04 -8.97 -2.16
CA PHE A 231 -15.56 -9.97 -1.21
C PHE A 231 -14.55 -9.35 -0.24
N VAL A 232 -14.66 -9.68 1.04
CA VAL A 232 -13.80 -9.15 2.10
C VAL A 232 -13.29 -10.27 2.99
N ALA A 233 -12.19 -10.02 3.68
CA ALA A 233 -11.68 -10.99 4.64
C ALA A 233 -12.64 -11.14 5.82
N ALA A 234 -12.90 -12.36 6.26
CA ALA A 234 -13.73 -12.68 7.42
C ALA A 234 -12.96 -13.63 8.34
N TRP A 235 -12.87 -13.25 9.62
CA TRP A 235 -12.11 -13.97 10.64
C TRP A 235 -12.91 -15.10 11.28
N ASP A 236 -12.30 -16.27 11.40
CA ASP A 236 -12.80 -17.37 12.22
C ASP A 236 -12.01 -17.43 13.53
N ALA A 237 -12.66 -17.00 14.62
CA ALA A 237 -12.05 -16.92 15.94
C ALA A 237 -11.74 -18.29 16.56
N GLN A 238 -12.42 -19.35 16.14
CA GLN A 238 -12.25 -20.69 16.70
C GLN A 238 -11.04 -21.41 16.09
N LEU A 239 -10.80 -21.21 14.80
CA LEU A 239 -9.66 -21.80 14.09
C LEU A 239 -8.35 -21.01 14.27
N CYS A 240 -8.44 -19.74 14.67
CA CYS A 240 -7.30 -18.83 14.64
C CYS A 240 -6.24 -19.16 15.71
N ILE A 241 -5.02 -19.43 15.25
CA ILE A 241 -3.83 -19.61 16.10
C ILE A 241 -3.12 -18.29 16.46
N GLN A 242 -3.69 -17.14 16.07
CA GLN A 242 -3.23 -15.80 16.48
C GLN A 242 -1.76 -15.49 16.09
N CYS A 243 -1.32 -15.95 14.91
CA CYS A 243 0.07 -15.81 14.47
C CYS A 243 0.44 -14.43 13.88
N GLY A 244 -0.55 -13.61 13.51
CA GLY A 244 -0.33 -12.28 12.92
C GLY A 244 -0.01 -12.26 11.41
N ASN A 245 0.29 -13.39 10.78
CA ASN A 245 0.70 -13.42 9.35
C ASN A 245 -0.30 -12.73 8.41
N CYS A 246 -1.60 -12.90 8.65
CA CYS A 246 -2.65 -12.27 7.83
C CYS A 246 -2.62 -10.73 7.87
N SER A 247 -2.32 -10.14 9.03
CA SER A 247 -2.13 -8.69 9.16
C SER A 247 -0.79 -8.25 8.57
N PHE A 248 0.28 -9.03 8.79
CA PHE A 248 1.62 -8.71 8.28
C PHE A 248 1.64 -8.52 6.77
N VAL A 249 1.00 -9.42 6.02
CA VAL A 249 0.97 -9.38 4.55
C VAL A 249 -0.11 -8.44 3.98
N CYS A 250 -0.95 -7.85 4.83
CA CYS A 250 -2.07 -7.03 4.36
C CYS A 250 -1.55 -5.73 3.72
N PRO A 251 -1.79 -5.49 2.42
CA PRO A 251 -1.25 -4.32 1.72
C PRO A 251 -2.00 -3.01 2.01
N HIS A 252 -3.10 -3.06 2.76
CA HIS A 252 -3.96 -1.90 3.02
C HIS A 252 -4.23 -1.68 4.51
N SER A 253 -3.58 -2.44 5.39
CA SER A 253 -3.72 -2.31 6.85
C SER A 253 -5.17 -2.48 7.37
N VAL A 254 -5.97 -3.28 6.65
CA VAL A 254 -7.38 -3.52 6.96
C VAL A 254 -7.60 -4.62 7.99
N ILE A 255 -6.54 -5.32 8.40
CA ILE A 255 -6.60 -6.39 9.38
C ILE A 255 -5.78 -5.94 10.59
N ARG A 256 -6.44 -5.70 11.72
CA ARG A 256 -5.80 -5.21 12.96
C ARG A 256 -6.07 -6.17 14.10
N SER A 257 -5.15 -6.23 15.05
CA SER A 257 -5.31 -7.02 16.25
C SER A 257 -5.07 -6.19 17.50
N ARG A 258 -5.89 -6.43 18.52
CA ARG A 258 -5.68 -5.93 19.88
C ARG A 258 -5.83 -7.07 20.87
N TYR A 259 -5.07 -7.00 21.96
CA TYR A 259 -5.35 -7.79 23.15
C TYR A 259 -5.77 -6.88 24.31
N TYR A 260 -6.63 -7.36 25.20
CA TYR A 260 -7.21 -6.55 26.27
C TYR A 260 -7.79 -7.44 27.38
N ASP A 261 -8.01 -6.85 28.56
CA ASP A 261 -8.70 -7.51 29.67
C ASP A 261 -10.18 -7.80 29.33
N PRO A 262 -10.76 -8.94 29.75
CA PRO A 262 -12.16 -9.28 29.49
C PRO A 262 -13.18 -8.20 29.87
N GLY A 263 -12.89 -7.36 30.86
CA GLY A 263 -13.74 -6.25 31.28
C GLY A 263 -14.01 -5.22 30.17
N HIS A 264 -13.11 -5.10 29.19
CA HIS A 264 -13.29 -4.23 28.03
C HIS A 264 -14.32 -4.75 27.01
N LEU A 265 -14.85 -5.97 27.18
CA LEU A 265 -15.95 -6.49 26.34
C LEU A 265 -17.33 -6.00 26.78
N SER A 266 -17.42 -5.24 27.87
CA SER A 266 -18.69 -4.64 28.28
C SER A 266 -19.23 -3.70 27.20
N GLY A 267 -20.47 -3.90 26.76
CA GLY A 267 -21.08 -3.10 25.70
C GLY A 267 -20.67 -3.48 24.27
N ALA A 268 -19.97 -4.60 24.09
CA ALA A 268 -19.66 -5.12 22.75
C ALA A 268 -20.97 -5.40 21.96
N PRO A 269 -21.05 -5.02 20.67
CA PRO A 269 -22.19 -5.33 19.81
C PRO A 269 -22.45 -6.84 19.68
N ASP A 270 -23.69 -7.19 19.35
CA ASP A 270 -24.05 -8.58 19.04
C ASP A 270 -23.21 -9.08 17.85
N GLY A 271 -22.50 -10.18 18.07
CA GLY A 271 -21.61 -10.76 17.06
C GLY A 271 -20.18 -10.20 17.06
N PHE A 272 -19.81 -9.32 17.99
CA PHE A 272 -18.41 -8.90 18.16
C PHE A 272 -17.52 -10.11 18.50
N ARG A 273 -16.58 -10.42 17.61
CA ARG A 273 -15.74 -11.61 17.72
C ARG A 273 -14.55 -11.36 18.64
N SER A 274 -14.29 -12.30 19.55
CA SER A 274 -13.07 -12.36 20.35
C SER A 274 -12.69 -13.80 20.65
N ALA A 275 -11.40 -14.04 20.95
CA ALA A 275 -10.85 -15.34 21.33
C ALA A 275 -10.00 -15.22 22.61
N PRO A 276 -9.85 -16.29 23.42
CA PRO A 276 -8.88 -16.29 24.52
C PRO A 276 -7.45 -16.14 23.99
N LEU A 277 -6.62 -15.34 24.65
CA LEU A 277 -5.20 -15.20 24.35
C LEU A 277 -4.38 -16.01 25.35
N ASN A 278 -3.81 -17.13 24.89
CA ASN A 278 -2.79 -17.84 25.68
C ASN A 278 -1.42 -17.22 25.38
N GLY A 279 -1.12 -16.09 26.04
CA GLY A 279 0.15 -15.38 25.97
C GLY A 279 0.89 -15.40 27.31
N ALA A 280 2.21 -15.63 27.29
CA ALA A 280 3.03 -15.52 28.50
C ALA A 280 2.93 -14.10 29.08
N GLY A 281 2.61 -13.97 30.36
CA GLY A 281 2.44 -12.68 31.03
C GLY A 281 1.11 -11.95 30.76
N LEU A 282 0.16 -12.60 30.06
CA LEU A 282 -1.19 -12.08 29.78
C LEU A 282 -2.26 -13.13 30.14
N PRO A 283 -2.40 -13.52 31.43
CA PRO A 283 -3.43 -14.46 31.84
C PRO A 283 -4.83 -13.87 31.57
N ASP A 284 -5.77 -14.72 31.14
CA ASP A 284 -7.17 -14.39 30.91
C ASP A 284 -7.46 -13.27 29.88
N ALA A 285 -6.44 -12.78 29.17
CA ALA A 285 -6.60 -11.76 28.15
C ALA A 285 -7.46 -12.25 26.97
N ARG A 286 -8.18 -11.32 26.34
CA ARG A 286 -8.93 -11.53 25.11
C ARG A 286 -8.16 -10.96 23.93
N TYR A 287 -8.39 -11.56 22.77
CA TYR A 287 -7.81 -11.18 21.49
C TYR A 287 -8.94 -10.96 20.48
N THR A 288 -8.85 -9.89 19.70
CA THR A 288 -9.69 -9.67 18.51
C THR A 288 -8.82 -9.41 17.31
N LEU A 289 -9.15 -10.06 16.18
CA LEU A 289 -8.68 -9.68 14.86
C LEU A 289 -9.83 -9.01 14.10
N GLN A 290 -9.80 -7.69 14.00
CA GLN A 290 -10.84 -6.91 13.33
C GLN A 290 -10.49 -6.68 11.85
N VAL A 291 -11.48 -6.79 10.98
CA VAL A 291 -11.34 -6.48 9.55
C VAL A 291 -12.11 -5.21 9.22
N TYR A 292 -11.44 -4.24 8.61
CA TYR A 292 -12.01 -3.01 8.08
C TYR A 292 -12.63 -3.28 6.72
N VAL A 293 -13.89 -3.76 6.72
CA VAL A 293 -14.55 -4.31 5.52
C VAL A 293 -14.76 -3.29 4.40
N GLU A 294 -14.94 -2.01 4.71
CA GLU A 294 -15.14 -0.95 3.73
C GLU A 294 -13.85 -0.56 2.97
N ASP A 295 -12.70 -0.84 3.59
CA ASP A 295 -11.38 -0.52 3.04
C ASP A 295 -10.69 -1.77 2.44
N CYS A 296 -11.26 -2.96 2.70
CA CYS A 296 -10.73 -4.22 2.18
C CYS A 296 -10.85 -4.30 0.66
N THR A 297 -9.74 -4.63 0.00
CA THR A 297 -9.66 -4.77 -1.46
C THR A 297 -9.91 -6.19 -1.97
N GLY A 298 -10.17 -7.14 -1.06
CA GLY A 298 -10.49 -8.53 -1.41
C GLY A 298 -9.36 -9.28 -2.13
N CYS A 299 -8.10 -8.92 -1.87
CA CYS A 299 -6.95 -9.49 -2.58
C CYS A 299 -6.61 -10.94 -2.21
N GLY A 300 -7.08 -11.43 -1.06
CA GLY A 300 -6.88 -12.81 -0.62
C GLY A 300 -5.50 -13.14 -0.05
N LEU A 301 -4.53 -12.22 -0.03
CA LEU A 301 -3.19 -12.50 0.53
C LEU A 301 -3.23 -12.96 1.99
N CYS A 302 -4.15 -12.43 2.79
CA CYS A 302 -4.35 -12.85 4.18
C CYS A 302 -4.78 -14.32 4.32
N VAL A 303 -5.56 -14.82 3.35
CA VAL A 303 -5.97 -16.22 3.26
C VAL A 303 -4.77 -17.06 2.87
N GLU A 304 -3.98 -16.63 1.86
CA GLU A 304 -2.77 -17.36 1.46
C GLU A 304 -1.73 -17.45 2.58
N ALA A 305 -1.54 -16.38 3.36
CA ALA A 305 -0.63 -16.36 4.50
C ALA A 305 -1.12 -17.15 5.72
N CYS A 306 -2.40 -17.52 5.78
CA CYS A 306 -2.93 -18.28 6.91
C CYS A 306 -2.43 -19.73 6.87
N PRO A 307 -1.68 -20.19 7.91
CA PRO A 307 -1.14 -21.55 7.94
C PRO A 307 -2.16 -22.60 8.41
N VAL A 308 -3.31 -22.16 8.95
CA VAL A 308 -4.36 -23.04 9.46
C VAL A 308 -5.22 -23.57 8.30
N SER A 309 -5.50 -24.86 8.34
CA SER A 309 -6.58 -25.51 7.57
C SER A 309 -7.54 -26.18 8.55
N ALA A 310 -8.84 -25.98 8.37
CA ALA A 310 -9.86 -26.71 9.12
C ALA A 310 -9.73 -28.22 8.89
N ALA A 311 -9.99 -29.01 9.92
CA ALA A 311 -9.88 -30.48 9.84
C ALA A 311 -11.05 -31.09 9.04
N ASP A 312 -12.20 -30.45 9.14
CA ASP A 312 -13.51 -30.89 8.72
C ASP A 312 -13.92 -30.31 7.35
N GLU A 313 -13.29 -29.21 6.92
CA GLU A 313 -13.48 -28.62 5.60
C GLU A 313 -12.13 -28.25 4.96
N PRO A 314 -11.51 -29.18 4.19
CA PRO A 314 -10.24 -28.92 3.51
C PRO A 314 -10.32 -27.70 2.59
N GLY A 315 -9.53 -26.67 2.88
CA GLY A 315 -9.53 -25.39 2.15
C GLY A 315 -10.14 -24.23 2.93
N ARG A 316 -10.94 -24.49 3.97
CA ARG A 316 -11.36 -23.47 4.94
C ARG A 316 -10.19 -23.15 5.87
N LYS A 317 -9.86 -21.86 6.00
CA LYS A 317 -8.78 -21.37 6.86
C LYS A 317 -9.33 -20.58 8.05
N ALA A 318 -8.46 -20.08 8.93
CA ALA A 318 -8.88 -19.19 10.03
C ALA A 318 -9.26 -17.76 9.58
N ILE A 319 -9.04 -17.43 8.30
CA ILE A 319 -9.49 -16.21 7.66
C ILE A 319 -9.75 -16.51 6.18
N ASN A 320 -10.89 -16.08 5.65
CA ASN A 320 -11.34 -16.42 4.30
C ASN A 320 -11.96 -15.21 3.61
N LEU A 321 -12.18 -15.28 2.30
CA LEU A 321 -12.95 -14.25 1.58
C LEU A 321 -14.43 -14.63 1.59
N GLU A 322 -15.27 -13.74 2.12
CA GLU A 322 -16.72 -13.88 2.18
C GLU A 322 -17.42 -12.74 1.42
N SER A 323 -18.69 -12.93 1.08
CA SER A 323 -19.52 -11.85 0.54
C SER A 323 -19.59 -10.69 1.53
N ARG A 324 -19.30 -9.47 1.07
CA ARG A 324 -19.27 -8.28 1.93
C ARG A 324 -20.65 -7.85 2.39
N GLU A 325 -21.64 -7.92 1.50
CA GLU A 325 -22.95 -7.29 1.70
C GLU A 325 -23.61 -7.72 3.04
N PRO A 326 -23.69 -9.02 3.37
CA PRO A 326 -24.33 -9.46 4.62
C PRO A 326 -23.57 -9.06 5.89
N LEU A 327 -22.28 -8.73 5.76
CA LEU A 327 -21.40 -8.40 6.87
C LEU A 327 -21.34 -6.89 7.14
N LEU A 328 -21.62 -6.06 6.14
CA LEU A 328 -21.25 -4.64 6.16
C LEU A 328 -21.84 -3.86 7.33
N ALA A 329 -23.12 -4.05 7.63
CA ALA A 329 -23.80 -3.32 8.71
C ALA A 329 -23.23 -3.70 10.08
N ALA A 330 -23.22 -5.00 10.41
CA ALA A 330 -22.70 -5.49 11.69
C ALA A 330 -21.21 -5.17 11.88
N GLU A 331 -20.41 -5.26 10.80
CA GLU A 331 -18.98 -4.95 10.89
C GLU A 331 -18.70 -3.46 11.10
N ARG A 332 -19.58 -2.53 10.68
CA ARG A 332 -19.44 -1.12 11.04
C ARG A 332 -19.53 -0.91 12.55
N ASP A 333 -20.51 -1.54 13.19
CA ASP A 333 -20.70 -1.47 14.64
C ASP A 333 -19.52 -2.15 15.36
N ASN A 334 -19.07 -3.30 14.87
CA ASN A 334 -17.91 -4.01 15.42
C ASN A 334 -16.61 -3.21 15.28
N ILE A 335 -16.38 -2.54 14.15
CA ILE A 335 -15.21 -1.67 13.94
C ILE A 335 -15.27 -0.48 14.90
N ALA A 336 -16.43 0.18 15.00
CA ALA A 336 -16.62 1.32 15.91
C ALA A 336 -16.35 0.94 17.37
N PHE A 337 -16.78 -0.26 17.80
CA PHE A 337 -16.45 -0.78 19.12
C PHE A 337 -14.96 -1.16 19.25
N PHE A 338 -14.39 -1.83 18.24
CA PHE A 338 -12.97 -2.21 18.23
C PHE A 338 -12.05 -1.01 18.42
N GLU A 339 -12.37 0.12 17.78
CA GLU A 339 -11.59 1.36 17.88
C GLU A 339 -11.60 1.97 19.29
N GLN A 340 -12.64 1.71 20.10
CA GLN A 340 -12.74 2.15 21.50
C GLN A 340 -11.92 1.30 22.46
N LEU A 341 -11.49 0.09 22.06
CA LEU A 341 -10.64 -0.76 22.88
C LEU A 341 -9.29 -0.07 23.13
N PRO A 342 -8.63 -0.32 24.28
CA PRO A 342 -7.33 0.28 24.54
C PRO A 342 -6.29 -0.18 23.51
N GLU A 343 -5.45 0.75 23.08
CA GLU A 343 -4.25 0.43 22.30
C GLU A 343 -3.28 -0.40 23.15
N ASN A 344 -2.57 -1.31 22.49
CA ASN A 344 -1.56 -2.10 23.18
C ASN A 344 -0.33 -1.25 23.47
N ASP A 345 0.05 -1.21 24.75
CA ASP A 345 1.26 -0.54 25.22
C ASP A 345 2.49 -1.07 24.46
N ARG A 346 3.11 -0.17 23.68
CA ARG A 346 4.28 -0.47 22.85
C ARG A 346 5.43 -1.03 23.66
N THR A 347 5.62 -0.60 24.92
CA THR A 347 6.71 -1.09 25.77
C THR A 347 6.56 -2.57 26.15
N ARG A 348 5.35 -3.11 26.03
CA ARG A 348 5.00 -4.51 26.33
C ARG A 348 4.90 -5.39 25.09
N VAL A 349 5.03 -4.81 23.89
CA VAL A 349 4.99 -5.56 22.63
C VAL A 349 6.35 -6.19 22.35
N ASP A 350 6.34 -7.43 21.86
CA ASP A 350 7.55 -8.09 21.37
C ASP A 350 7.85 -7.69 19.92
N PHE A 351 8.80 -6.77 19.73
CA PHE A 351 9.28 -6.34 18.42
C PHE A 351 10.12 -7.43 17.72
N GLY A 352 10.49 -8.50 18.42
CA GLY A 352 11.29 -9.61 17.90
C GLY A 352 10.53 -10.58 17.03
N THR A 353 9.20 -10.53 17.02
CA THR A 353 8.36 -11.50 16.31
C THR A 353 7.32 -10.83 15.42
N VAL A 354 7.03 -11.49 14.27
CA VAL A 354 5.92 -11.10 13.40
C VAL A 354 4.61 -10.99 14.18
N ARG A 355 4.32 -11.93 15.08
CA ARG A 355 3.13 -11.91 15.94
C ARG A 355 3.07 -10.65 16.79
N GLY A 356 4.15 -10.34 17.52
CA GLY A 356 4.18 -9.20 18.44
C GLY A 356 3.97 -7.87 17.71
N THR A 357 4.66 -7.66 16.58
CA THR A 357 4.53 -6.42 15.80
C THR A 357 3.13 -6.19 15.22
N GLN A 358 2.26 -7.20 15.16
CA GLN A 358 0.87 -7.01 14.70
C GLN A 358 -0.06 -6.42 15.77
N PHE A 359 0.39 -6.28 17.01
CA PHE A 359 -0.31 -5.53 18.05
C PHE A 359 -0.03 -4.02 17.98
N LEU A 360 0.94 -3.59 17.15
CA LEU A 360 1.24 -2.19 16.92
C LEU A 360 0.25 -1.60 15.90
N GLU A 361 -0.19 -0.39 16.17
CA GLU A 361 -1.00 0.37 15.22
C GLU A 361 -0.21 0.65 13.92
N PRO A 362 -0.76 0.32 12.74
CA PRO A 362 -0.17 0.71 11.48
C PRO A 362 -0.43 2.19 11.17
N LEU A 363 0.63 2.99 11.05
CA LEU A 363 0.54 4.42 10.69
C LEU A 363 0.62 4.66 9.17
N PHE A 364 0.45 3.61 8.38
CA PHE A 364 0.25 3.64 6.93
C PHE A 364 -0.97 2.77 6.58
N GLU A 365 -2.08 3.40 6.19
CA GLU A 365 -3.38 2.72 6.09
C GLU A 365 -4.20 3.11 4.84
N PHE A 366 -4.93 2.13 4.31
CA PHE A 366 -5.95 2.34 3.28
C PHE A 366 -5.47 3.04 1.98
N SER A 367 -4.20 2.86 1.64
CA SER A 367 -3.57 3.50 0.46
C SER A 367 -4.29 3.20 -0.87
N GLY A 368 -4.07 4.07 -1.87
CA GLY A 368 -4.57 3.89 -3.24
C GLY A 368 -3.87 2.80 -4.07
N ALA A 369 -3.05 1.95 -3.43
CA ALA A 369 -2.26 0.90 -4.09
C ALA A 369 -3.13 -0.22 -4.67
N CYS A 370 -2.52 -1.03 -5.55
CA CYS A 370 -3.21 -2.17 -6.16
C CYS A 370 -3.73 -3.18 -5.12
N ALA A 371 -4.83 -3.87 -5.42
CA ALA A 371 -5.25 -5.03 -4.64
C ALA A 371 -4.13 -6.08 -4.65
N GLY A 372 -3.60 -6.42 -3.47
CA GLY A 372 -2.47 -7.35 -3.35
C GLY A 372 -1.10 -6.71 -3.66
N CYS A 373 -0.92 -5.40 -3.52
CA CYS A 373 0.37 -4.75 -3.80
C CYS A 373 1.53 -5.34 -2.97
N GLY A 374 2.67 -5.61 -3.60
CA GLY A 374 3.87 -6.13 -2.94
C GLY A 374 4.75 -5.09 -2.25
N GLU A 375 4.46 -3.80 -2.39
CA GLU A 375 5.27 -2.72 -1.81
C GLU A 375 4.76 -2.33 -0.40
N THR A 376 3.45 -2.11 -0.26
CA THR A 376 2.86 -1.49 0.92
C THR A 376 2.96 -2.28 2.23
N PRO A 377 3.05 -3.63 2.28
CA PRO A 377 3.34 -4.33 3.52
C PRO A 377 4.67 -3.91 4.17
N TYR A 378 5.68 -3.54 3.37
CA TYR A 378 6.95 -3.03 3.90
C TYR A 378 6.79 -1.63 4.52
N LEU A 379 5.99 -0.74 3.92
CA LEU A 379 5.70 0.58 4.49
C LEU A 379 4.82 0.50 5.73
N LYS A 380 3.87 -0.44 5.75
CA LYS A 380 3.09 -0.77 6.95
C LYS A 380 4.02 -1.19 8.08
N LEU A 381 4.91 -2.15 7.83
CA LEU A 381 5.88 -2.60 8.82
C LEU A 381 6.77 -1.45 9.31
N LEU A 382 7.27 -0.63 8.40
CA LEU A 382 8.05 0.56 8.71
C LEU A 382 7.31 1.50 9.68
N SER A 383 6.04 1.77 9.36
CA SER A 383 5.18 2.66 10.17
C SER A 383 4.85 2.08 11.54
N GLN A 384 4.67 0.75 11.65
CA GLN A 384 4.41 0.09 12.93
C GLN A 384 5.62 0.18 13.85
N LEU A 385 6.82 -0.06 13.29
CA LEU A 385 8.06 -0.11 14.07
C LEU A 385 8.50 1.27 14.53
N PHE A 386 8.51 2.28 13.65
CA PHE A 386 9.18 3.56 13.93
C PHE A 386 8.29 4.79 13.71
N GLY A 387 7.00 4.60 13.41
CA GLY A 387 6.14 5.65 12.86
C GLY A 387 5.97 6.89 13.74
N ASP A 388 6.04 6.74 15.06
CA ASP A 388 5.93 7.85 16.04
C ASP A 388 7.11 8.84 16.01
N ARG A 389 8.21 8.48 15.33
CA ARG A 389 9.43 9.28 15.16
C ARG A 389 10.00 9.21 13.74
N LEU A 390 9.20 8.78 12.77
CA LEU A 390 9.59 8.52 11.39
C LEU A 390 9.55 9.80 10.55
N THR A 391 10.59 9.99 9.74
CA THR A 391 10.62 10.96 8.65
C THR A 391 10.90 10.23 7.34
N VAL A 392 10.03 10.39 6.35
CA VAL A 392 10.12 9.69 5.06
C VAL A 392 10.42 10.68 3.93
N ALA A 393 11.59 10.52 3.32
CA ALA A 393 11.90 11.05 1.99
C ALA A 393 11.52 10.01 0.94
N ASN A 394 10.50 10.31 0.13
CA ASN A 394 9.97 9.35 -0.84
C ASN A 394 10.27 9.77 -2.28
N ALA A 395 10.91 8.89 -3.05
CA ALA A 395 11.16 9.11 -4.47
C ALA A 395 9.86 9.06 -5.26
N THR A 396 9.80 9.81 -6.37
CA THR A 396 8.64 9.73 -7.27
C THR A 396 8.51 8.33 -7.88
N GLY A 397 7.32 7.73 -7.78
CA GLY A 397 7.10 6.35 -8.21
C GLY A 397 5.77 5.79 -7.71
N CYS A 398 5.58 4.47 -7.71
CA CYS A 398 4.38 3.88 -7.13
C CYS A 398 4.15 4.35 -5.69
N SER A 399 5.23 4.37 -4.89
CA SER A 399 5.21 4.76 -3.49
C SER A 399 4.79 6.20 -3.25
N SER A 400 5.16 7.14 -4.11
CA SER A 400 4.65 8.52 -3.98
C SER A 400 3.19 8.64 -4.43
N ILE A 401 2.76 7.87 -5.44
CA ILE A 401 1.37 7.91 -5.92
C ILE A 401 0.40 7.33 -4.89
N TYR A 402 0.61 6.11 -4.39
CA TYR A 402 -0.31 5.59 -3.37
C TYR A 402 -0.04 6.17 -1.98
N GLY A 403 1.15 6.77 -1.76
CA GLY A 403 1.59 7.31 -0.48
C GLY A 403 1.33 8.81 -0.27
N GLY A 404 0.98 9.56 -1.31
CA GLY A 404 0.79 11.01 -1.18
C GLY A 404 -0.02 11.66 -2.31
N ASN A 405 -0.86 10.90 -3.03
CA ASN A 405 -1.72 11.48 -4.05
C ASN A 405 -2.95 12.16 -3.42
N GLN A 406 -3.04 13.48 -3.63
CA GLN A 406 -4.15 14.28 -3.13
C GLN A 406 -5.51 13.87 -3.74
N PRO A 407 -6.61 13.99 -2.97
CA PRO A 407 -6.74 14.72 -1.71
C PRO A 407 -6.53 13.90 -0.43
N THR A 408 -6.14 12.63 -0.54
CA THR A 408 -6.04 11.73 0.62
C THR A 408 -4.67 11.08 0.74
N THR A 409 -4.13 11.05 1.96
CA THR A 409 -2.84 10.43 2.27
C THR A 409 -3.00 9.29 3.30
N PRO A 410 -2.31 8.15 3.10
CA PRO A 410 -2.36 6.99 3.99
C PRO A 410 -1.50 7.11 5.25
N TRP A 411 -0.59 8.08 5.31
CA TRP A 411 0.25 8.30 6.48
C TRP A 411 -0.59 8.94 7.57
N THR A 412 -0.78 8.27 8.71
CA THR A 412 -1.62 8.72 9.82
C THR A 412 -0.81 8.92 11.10
N VAL A 413 -1.49 9.30 12.18
CA VAL A 413 -0.90 9.53 13.50
C VAL A 413 -1.49 8.55 14.52
N ASP A 414 -0.72 8.28 15.57
CA ASP A 414 -1.13 7.49 16.73
C ASP A 414 -2.11 8.26 17.64
N GLY A 415 -2.59 7.61 18.71
CA GLY A 415 -3.45 8.23 19.72
C GLY A 415 -2.86 9.46 20.43
N HIS A 416 -1.56 9.73 20.30
CA HIS A 416 -0.88 10.91 20.83
C HIS A 416 -0.66 12.00 19.76
N GLY A 417 -1.16 11.82 18.55
CA GLY A 417 -0.99 12.76 17.44
C GLY A 417 0.39 12.69 16.77
N ARG A 418 1.17 11.64 17.03
CA ARG A 418 2.52 11.45 16.46
C ARG A 418 2.45 10.49 15.28
N GLY A 419 3.17 10.79 14.21
CA GLY A 419 3.20 9.91 13.05
C GLY A 419 4.25 10.29 12.04
N PRO A 420 4.32 9.56 10.92
CA PRO A 420 5.34 9.78 9.92
C PRO A 420 5.22 11.16 9.27
N ALA A 421 6.29 11.95 9.32
CA ALA A 421 6.44 13.13 8.47
C ALA A 421 6.87 12.66 7.08
N TRP A 422 6.01 12.82 6.07
CA TRP A 422 6.26 12.34 4.71
C TRP A 422 6.45 13.49 3.73
N SER A 423 7.42 13.37 2.83
CA SER A 423 7.59 14.29 1.71
C SER A 423 8.13 13.58 0.47
N ASN A 424 7.71 14.06 -0.70
CA ASN A 424 8.25 13.69 -2.00
C ASN A 424 8.84 14.95 -2.63
N SER A 425 10.16 14.95 -2.84
CA SER A 425 10.86 15.98 -3.63
C SER A 425 10.72 15.65 -5.12
N LEU A 426 11.73 15.02 -5.73
CA LEU A 426 11.71 14.62 -7.13
C LEU A 426 11.96 13.12 -7.30
N PHE A 427 12.12 12.69 -8.55
CA PHE A 427 12.41 11.30 -8.86
C PHE A 427 13.90 10.99 -8.66
N GLU A 428 14.76 11.95 -9.00
CA GLU A 428 16.20 11.81 -9.11
C GLU A 428 16.97 12.12 -7.82
N ASP A 429 16.42 12.95 -6.94
CA ASP A 429 17.14 13.57 -5.81
C ASP A 429 16.81 12.97 -4.44
N ASN A 430 16.03 11.89 -4.39
CA ASN A 430 15.42 11.44 -3.14
C ASN A 430 16.45 11.04 -2.07
N ALA A 431 17.61 10.52 -2.49
CA ALA A 431 18.66 10.16 -1.54
C ALA A 431 19.22 11.41 -0.86
N GLU A 432 19.56 12.41 -1.68
CA GLU A 432 20.12 13.69 -1.28
C GLU A 432 19.10 14.49 -0.44
N PHE A 433 17.83 14.42 -0.81
CA PHE A 433 16.73 14.99 -0.05
C PHE A 433 16.65 14.38 1.35
N GLY A 434 16.66 13.05 1.45
CA GLY A 434 16.71 12.34 2.74
C GLY A 434 17.97 12.63 3.56
N LEU A 435 19.13 12.77 2.91
CA LEU A 435 20.35 13.21 3.57
C LEU A 435 20.20 14.63 4.13
N GLY A 436 19.58 15.55 3.39
CA GLY A 436 19.25 16.89 3.87
C GLY A 436 18.38 16.86 5.14
N LEU A 437 17.34 16.02 5.17
CA LEU A 437 16.50 15.82 6.35
C LEU A 437 17.29 15.29 7.56
N ARG A 438 18.22 14.34 7.34
CA ARG A 438 19.13 13.86 8.41
C ARG A 438 20.05 14.97 8.91
N LEU A 439 20.65 15.75 8.03
CA LEU A 439 21.53 16.86 8.43
C LEU A 439 20.75 17.93 9.20
N ALA A 440 19.52 18.24 8.81
CA ALA A 440 18.65 19.15 9.56
C ALA A 440 18.32 18.58 10.95
N ALA A 441 17.96 17.28 11.03
CA ALA A 441 17.70 16.61 12.29
C ALA A 441 18.92 16.59 13.22
N ASP A 442 20.14 16.37 12.70
CA ASP A 442 21.40 16.50 13.46
C ASP A 442 21.50 17.89 14.10
N ARG A 443 21.32 18.95 13.30
CA ARG A 443 21.45 20.33 13.78
C ARG A 443 20.37 20.73 14.77
N HIS A 444 19.14 20.27 14.60
CA HIS A 444 18.07 20.50 15.56
C HIS A 444 18.35 19.80 16.89
N THR A 445 18.85 18.56 16.87
CA THR A 445 19.27 17.85 18.09
C THR A 445 20.42 18.58 18.78
N GLU A 446 21.46 19.01 18.05
CA GLU A 446 22.56 19.81 18.61
C GLU A 446 22.06 21.12 19.25
N LEU A 447 21.12 21.82 18.59
CA LEU A 447 20.49 23.02 19.13
C LEU A 447 19.72 22.72 20.42
N ALA A 448 18.89 21.67 20.42
CA ALA A 448 18.12 21.26 21.59
C ALA A 448 19.02 20.93 22.78
N GLN A 449 20.08 20.15 22.55
CA GLN A 449 21.05 19.78 23.59
C GLN A 449 21.81 20.99 24.14
N ARG A 450 22.24 21.91 23.27
CA ARG A 450 22.91 23.15 23.69
C ARG A 450 21.99 24.03 24.53
N ARG A 451 20.75 24.27 24.07
CA ARG A 451 19.78 25.10 24.81
C ARG A 451 19.38 24.47 26.12
N LEU A 452 19.17 23.16 26.15
CA LEU A 452 18.91 22.44 27.40
C LEU A 452 20.07 22.58 28.40
N SER A 453 21.32 22.53 27.92
CA SER A 453 22.52 22.73 28.74
C SER A 453 22.63 24.17 29.27
N GLU A 454 22.27 25.18 28.49
CA GLU A 454 22.23 26.58 28.93
C GLU A 454 21.16 26.82 30.00
N LEU A 455 20.04 26.11 29.91
CA LEU A 455 18.91 26.19 30.84
C LEU A 455 19.09 25.32 32.10
N ARG A 456 20.25 24.65 32.26
CA ARG A 456 20.51 23.64 33.29
C ARG A 456 20.11 24.05 34.70
N GLU A 457 20.46 25.27 35.11
CA GLU A 457 20.16 25.76 36.46
C GLU A 457 18.65 26.02 36.67
N GLN A 458 17.92 26.35 35.60
CA GLN A 458 16.50 26.71 35.68
C GLN A 458 15.60 25.47 35.65
N VAL A 459 15.97 24.47 34.84
CA VAL A 459 15.20 23.22 34.70
C VAL A 459 15.74 22.08 35.56
N GLY A 460 16.91 22.25 36.19
CA GLY A 460 17.51 21.29 37.11
C GLY A 460 18.53 20.37 36.45
N ALA A 461 19.74 20.35 37.01
CA ALA A 461 20.90 19.61 36.51
C ALA A 461 20.67 18.10 36.29
N GLU A 462 20.01 17.42 37.23
CA GLU A 462 19.74 15.99 37.16
C GLU A 462 18.88 15.61 35.94
N LEU A 463 17.80 16.35 35.70
CA LEU A 463 16.92 16.13 34.55
C LEU A 463 17.66 16.37 33.23
N VAL A 464 18.53 17.40 33.17
CA VAL A 464 19.36 17.65 32.00
C VAL A 464 20.29 16.48 31.72
N ASP A 465 21.00 15.98 32.73
CA ASP A 465 21.93 14.86 32.57
C ASP A 465 21.22 13.58 32.12
N GLU A 466 20.07 13.28 32.73
CA GLU A 466 19.23 12.15 32.34
C GLU A 466 18.77 12.23 30.88
N ILE A 467 18.33 13.41 30.42
CA ILE A 467 17.89 13.60 29.03
C ILE A 467 19.05 13.46 28.05
N LEU A 468 20.20 14.08 28.36
CA LEU A 468 21.35 14.13 27.44
C LEU A 468 22.08 12.78 27.32
N THR A 469 22.05 11.95 28.37
CA THR A 469 22.73 10.65 28.40
C THR A 469 21.81 9.45 28.13
N ALA A 470 20.51 9.70 27.95
CA ALA A 470 19.53 8.66 27.67
C ALA A 470 19.84 7.90 26.37
N ARG A 471 19.94 6.57 26.49
CA ARG A 471 19.88 5.67 25.33
C ARG A 471 18.47 5.70 24.73
N GLN A 472 18.37 5.52 23.42
CA GLN A 472 17.10 5.58 22.69
C GLN A 472 17.05 4.49 21.60
N VAL A 473 17.29 3.24 22.01
CA VAL A 473 17.35 2.07 21.12
C VAL A 473 16.12 1.17 21.30
N ARG A 474 15.62 1.05 22.53
CA ARG A 474 14.43 0.26 22.86
C ARG A 474 13.21 1.17 23.11
N GLU A 475 12.01 0.64 22.89
CA GLU A 475 10.77 1.37 23.15
C GLU A 475 10.63 1.85 24.61
N SER A 476 11.05 1.03 25.59
CA SER A 476 11.04 1.42 27.00
C SER A 476 11.96 2.62 27.29
N GLU A 477 13.06 2.75 26.54
CA GLU A 477 13.98 3.86 26.69
C GLU A 477 13.44 5.12 26.02
N LEU A 478 12.78 4.98 24.86
CA LEU A 478 12.07 6.06 24.18
C LEU A 478 10.92 6.59 25.03
N GLU A 479 10.13 5.71 25.66
CA GLU A 479 9.01 6.13 26.53
C GLU A 479 9.52 6.86 27.77
N ALA A 480 10.55 6.34 28.45
CA ALA A 480 11.18 7.04 29.57
C ALA A 480 11.73 8.42 29.14
N GLN A 481 12.29 8.54 27.93
CA GLN A 481 12.73 9.83 27.41
C GLN A 481 11.56 10.79 27.16
N ARG A 482 10.41 10.30 26.71
CA ARG A 482 9.19 11.12 26.55
C ARG A 482 8.67 11.62 27.89
N GLU A 483 8.69 10.79 28.93
CA GLU A 483 8.33 11.21 30.29
C GLU A 483 9.24 12.34 30.80
N ARG A 484 10.56 12.22 30.56
CA ARG A 484 11.53 13.28 30.90
C ARG A 484 11.27 14.56 30.11
N ILE A 485 10.95 14.47 28.83
CA ILE A 485 10.62 15.64 28.01
C ILE A 485 9.33 16.30 28.50
N ALA A 486 8.30 15.53 28.86
CA ALA A 486 7.06 16.09 29.42
C ALA A 486 7.31 16.79 30.77
N GLU A 487 8.22 16.27 31.59
CA GLU A 487 8.67 16.96 32.81
C GLU A 487 9.46 18.24 32.49
N LEU A 488 10.34 18.20 31.49
CA LEU A 488 11.06 19.38 31.02
C LEU A 488 10.10 20.47 30.55
N GLU A 489 9.06 20.13 29.78
CA GLU A 489 8.01 21.08 29.37
C GLU A 489 7.34 21.73 30.59
N ARG A 490 6.94 20.95 31.59
CA ARG A 490 6.34 21.48 32.83
C ARG A 490 7.27 22.44 33.58
N ARG A 491 8.60 22.21 33.55
CA ARG A 491 9.58 23.12 34.18
C ARG A 491 9.79 24.38 33.35
N LEU A 492 9.83 24.25 32.02
CA LEU A 492 9.91 25.39 31.10
C LEU A 492 8.63 26.26 31.13
N ASP A 493 7.47 25.72 31.51
CA ASP A 493 6.24 26.50 31.67
C ASP A 493 6.26 27.39 32.93
N ARG A 494 7.14 27.09 33.88
CA ARG A 494 7.28 27.81 35.15
C ARG A 494 8.37 28.89 35.12
N THR A 495 9.12 29.00 34.02
CA THR A 495 10.13 30.05 33.88
C THR A 495 9.48 31.36 33.45
N ASP A 496 10.00 32.47 33.95
CA ASP A 496 9.51 33.82 33.63
C ASP A 496 9.92 34.30 32.23
N GLU A 497 10.73 33.52 31.51
CA GLU A 497 11.15 33.80 30.13
C GLU A 497 10.05 33.44 29.12
N GLN A 498 9.16 34.40 28.85
CA GLN A 498 8.12 34.30 27.82
C GLN A 498 8.51 35.17 26.60
N GLY A 499 8.99 34.54 25.53
CA GLY A 499 9.39 35.20 24.28
C GLY A 499 10.76 34.77 23.74
N ASN A 500 11.24 35.45 22.68
CA ASN A 500 12.52 35.17 22.00
C ASN A 500 13.67 34.96 23.00
N GLY A 501 14.32 33.80 22.97
CA GLY A 501 15.38 33.42 23.92
C GLY A 501 15.64 31.90 23.95
N PRO A 502 16.52 31.40 24.84
CA PRO A 502 16.89 29.99 24.89
C PRO A 502 15.71 29.03 25.12
N VAL A 503 14.70 29.42 25.90
CA VAL A 503 13.46 28.65 26.10
C VAL A 503 12.67 28.53 24.80
N ALA A 504 12.47 29.63 24.06
CA ALA A 504 11.75 29.62 22.79
C ALA A 504 12.50 28.80 21.72
N ASP A 505 13.83 28.95 21.64
CA ASP A 505 14.68 28.14 20.77
C ASP A 505 14.53 26.66 21.10
N LEU A 506 14.65 26.27 22.38
CA LEU A 506 14.50 24.87 22.79
C LEU A 506 13.12 24.32 22.44
N ARG A 507 12.04 25.07 22.71
CA ARG A 507 10.67 24.64 22.37
C ARG A 507 10.47 24.41 20.88
N SER A 508 11.16 25.16 20.02
CA SER A 508 11.07 24.99 18.56
C SER A 508 11.67 23.67 18.04
N VAL A 509 12.53 23.02 18.84
CA VAL A 509 13.22 21.77 18.48
C VAL A 509 13.15 20.71 19.60
N LEU A 510 12.22 20.86 20.54
CA LEU A 510 12.20 20.04 21.76
C LEU A 510 11.99 18.55 21.44
N ASP A 511 11.18 18.28 20.43
CA ASP A 511 10.90 16.95 19.92
C ASP A 511 12.13 16.27 19.27
N HIS A 512 13.20 17.01 18.96
CA HIS A 512 14.49 16.47 18.53
C HIS A 512 15.38 15.94 19.66
N LEU A 513 14.93 16.05 20.92
CA LEU A 513 15.47 15.26 22.04
C LEU A 513 15.05 13.79 21.96
N ILE A 514 14.03 13.46 21.14
CA ILE A 514 13.74 12.10 20.69
C ILE A 514 14.47 11.82 19.38
N ARG A 515 15.17 10.67 19.30
CA ARG A 515 15.93 10.26 18.10
C ARG A 515 15.01 10.10 16.88
N ARG A 516 15.20 10.95 15.87
CA ARG A 516 14.52 10.83 14.57
C ARG A 516 15.01 9.64 13.75
N SER A 517 14.08 8.88 13.18
CA SER A 517 14.35 7.81 12.22
C SER A 517 14.11 8.33 10.79
N VAL A 518 15.19 8.60 10.05
CA VAL A 518 15.10 9.12 8.68
C VAL A 518 15.17 7.96 7.69
N TRP A 519 14.10 7.81 6.90
CA TRP A 519 13.95 6.76 5.90
C TRP A 519 13.81 7.34 4.49
N ILE A 520 14.56 6.77 3.56
CA ILE A 520 14.60 7.13 2.15
C ILE A 520 13.95 5.98 1.37
N VAL A 521 12.73 6.21 0.91
CA VAL A 521 11.86 5.19 0.31
C VAL A 521 11.77 5.40 -1.19
N GLY A 522 11.93 4.35 -1.98
CA GLY A 522 11.71 4.44 -3.43
C GLY A 522 11.67 3.09 -4.13
N GLY A 523 11.30 3.11 -5.41
CA GLY A 523 11.26 1.91 -6.25
C GLY A 523 12.62 1.62 -6.92
N ASP A 524 12.68 0.50 -7.64
CA ASP A 524 13.90 0.10 -8.35
C ASP A 524 14.35 1.11 -9.42
N GLY A 525 13.41 1.76 -10.11
CA GLY A 525 13.77 2.77 -11.12
C GLY A 525 14.49 3.99 -10.57
N TRP A 526 14.23 4.35 -9.31
CA TRP A 526 15.00 5.41 -8.65
C TRP A 526 16.40 4.89 -8.28
N ALA A 527 16.46 3.83 -7.45
CA ALA A 527 17.70 3.38 -6.83
C ALA A 527 18.71 2.79 -7.83
N TYR A 528 18.23 2.10 -8.87
CA TYR A 528 19.10 1.45 -9.84
C TYR A 528 19.46 2.39 -10.99
N ASP A 529 18.59 3.34 -11.35
CA ASP A 529 18.75 4.20 -12.51
C ASP A 529 18.98 5.67 -12.18
N ILE A 530 17.90 6.46 -12.11
CA ILE A 530 18.01 7.92 -12.16
C ILE A 530 18.62 8.53 -10.91
N GLY A 531 18.33 7.97 -9.73
CA GLY A 531 18.88 8.39 -8.44
C GLY A 531 20.07 7.55 -7.97
N ALA A 532 20.61 6.68 -8.82
CA ALA A 532 21.69 5.77 -8.43
C ALA A 532 22.96 6.50 -7.98
N GLY A 533 23.31 7.62 -8.62
CA GLY A 533 24.47 8.43 -8.25
C GLY A 533 24.29 9.12 -6.89
N GLY A 534 23.10 9.68 -6.64
CA GLY A 534 22.74 10.27 -5.34
C GLY A 534 22.73 9.23 -4.22
N LEU A 535 22.10 8.08 -4.47
CA LEU A 535 22.07 6.97 -3.52
C LEU A 535 23.47 6.49 -3.15
N ASP A 536 24.33 6.29 -4.14
CA ASP A 536 25.72 5.89 -3.93
C ASP A 536 26.47 6.88 -3.03
N HIS A 537 26.35 8.19 -3.30
CA HIS A 537 26.96 9.23 -2.48
C HIS A 537 26.45 9.23 -1.03
N VAL A 538 25.14 9.06 -0.84
CA VAL A 538 24.51 9.05 0.49
C VAL A 538 24.94 7.83 1.29
N LEU A 539 25.00 6.64 0.68
CA LEU A 539 25.52 5.44 1.34
C LEU A 539 27.01 5.60 1.69
N ALA A 540 27.80 6.26 0.85
CA ALA A 540 29.21 6.55 1.14
C ALA A 540 29.42 7.60 2.26
N SER A 541 28.40 8.43 2.55
CA SER A 541 28.51 9.55 3.52
C SER A 541 28.75 9.09 4.96
N GLY A 542 28.31 7.89 5.32
CA GLY A 542 28.38 7.38 6.69
C GLY A 542 27.33 7.96 7.64
N LYS A 543 26.43 8.80 7.14
CA LYS A 543 25.33 9.35 7.93
C LYS A 543 24.28 8.29 8.24
N ASN A 544 23.68 8.39 9.42
CA ASN A 544 22.64 7.48 9.89
C ASN A 544 21.31 7.73 9.14
N VAL A 545 21.15 7.08 8.00
CA VAL A 545 19.95 7.09 7.17
C VAL A 545 19.61 5.67 6.77
N ASN A 546 18.31 5.38 6.69
CA ASN A 546 17.81 4.07 6.28
C ASN A 546 17.22 4.17 4.88
N VAL A 547 17.67 3.35 3.95
CA VAL A 547 17.16 3.31 2.58
C VAL A 547 16.31 2.06 2.40
N LEU A 548 15.07 2.22 1.92
CA LEU A 548 14.19 1.13 1.53
C LEU A 548 13.91 1.20 0.02
N VAL A 549 14.46 0.24 -0.71
CA VAL A 549 14.22 0.04 -2.14
C VAL A 549 13.18 -1.06 -2.31
N MET A 550 11.97 -0.69 -2.73
CA MET A 550 10.91 -1.64 -3.07
C MET A 550 11.08 -2.07 -4.53
N ASP A 551 11.76 -3.20 -4.71
CA ASP A 551 12.22 -3.67 -6.02
C ASP A 551 11.13 -4.46 -6.73
N THR A 552 10.48 -3.80 -7.70
CA THR A 552 9.50 -4.43 -8.59
C THR A 552 10.14 -4.93 -9.88
N GLU A 553 11.44 -4.73 -10.04
CA GLU A 553 12.24 -5.02 -11.22
C GLU A 553 11.72 -4.39 -12.53
N VAL A 554 10.87 -3.35 -12.46
CA VAL A 554 10.35 -2.57 -13.60
C VAL A 554 9.88 -1.19 -13.11
N TYR A 555 9.71 -0.23 -14.03
CA TYR A 555 9.06 1.04 -13.67
C TYR A 555 7.55 0.82 -13.61
N SER A 556 7.09 0.36 -12.46
CA SER A 556 5.70 -0.04 -12.24
C SER A 556 4.71 1.11 -12.46
N ASN A 557 5.08 2.35 -12.09
CA ASN A 557 4.16 3.49 -12.18
C ASN A 557 3.85 3.93 -13.61
N THR A 558 4.87 4.00 -14.47
CA THR A 558 4.76 4.53 -15.83
C THR A 558 4.36 3.46 -16.86
N GLY A 559 3.94 2.29 -16.37
CA GLY A 559 3.36 1.21 -17.17
C GLY A 559 4.34 0.12 -17.59
N GLY A 560 5.33 -0.19 -16.76
CA GLY A 560 6.19 -1.37 -16.89
C GLY A 560 7.34 -1.21 -17.87
N GLN A 561 8.10 -0.12 -17.76
CA GLN A 561 9.36 0.07 -18.49
C GLN A 561 10.48 -0.75 -17.86
N MET A 562 11.44 -1.15 -18.69
CA MET A 562 12.67 -1.81 -18.24
C MET A 562 13.50 -0.87 -17.35
N SER A 563 14.02 -1.42 -16.26
CA SER A 563 15.01 -0.81 -15.34
C SER A 563 16.30 -1.61 -15.33
N LYS A 564 17.38 -1.05 -14.75
CA LYS A 564 18.59 -1.88 -14.49
C LYS A 564 18.35 -3.02 -13.48
N ALA A 565 17.25 -2.99 -12.72
CA ALA A 565 16.82 -4.10 -11.87
C ALA A 565 16.13 -5.23 -12.64
N THR A 566 15.50 -4.93 -13.79
CA THR A 566 14.79 -5.93 -14.62
C THR A 566 15.64 -7.18 -14.89
N PRO A 567 15.09 -8.40 -14.77
CA PRO A 567 15.87 -9.63 -14.95
C PRO A 567 16.19 -9.93 -16.41
N LEU A 568 17.27 -10.68 -16.62
CA LEU A 568 17.62 -11.23 -17.93
C LEU A 568 16.47 -12.10 -18.48
N GLY A 569 16.02 -11.81 -19.70
CA GLY A 569 14.91 -12.50 -20.37
C GLY A 569 13.52 -11.93 -20.08
N ALA A 570 13.38 -10.95 -19.17
CA ALA A 570 12.08 -10.35 -18.88
C ALA A 570 11.65 -9.37 -19.97
N VAL A 571 10.39 -9.49 -20.40
CA VAL A 571 9.74 -8.57 -21.35
C VAL A 571 9.16 -7.38 -20.59
N ALA A 572 9.55 -6.18 -21.01
CA ALA A 572 9.03 -4.90 -20.54
C ALA A 572 9.06 -3.89 -21.69
N LYS A 573 8.49 -2.68 -21.50
CA LYS A 573 8.68 -1.60 -22.48
C LYS A 573 10.17 -1.26 -22.57
N PHE A 574 10.67 -1.06 -23.79
CA PHE A 574 12.10 -0.95 -24.13
C PHE A 574 12.93 -2.24 -23.98
N SER A 575 12.30 -3.38 -23.67
CA SER A 575 12.92 -4.72 -23.74
C SER A 575 11.93 -5.77 -24.27
N ALA A 576 11.27 -5.47 -25.40
CA ALA A 576 10.21 -6.30 -25.97
C ALA A 576 10.68 -7.72 -26.35
N ALA A 577 11.95 -7.88 -26.72
CA ALA A 577 12.59 -9.17 -27.02
C ALA A 577 13.20 -9.85 -25.78
N GLY A 578 12.85 -9.40 -24.58
CA GLY A 578 13.53 -9.78 -23.34
C GLY A 578 14.77 -8.92 -23.10
N LYS A 579 15.02 -8.56 -21.84
CA LYS A 579 16.26 -7.85 -21.47
C LYS A 579 17.46 -8.77 -21.70
N SER A 580 18.49 -8.25 -22.38
CA SER A 580 19.69 -8.99 -22.78
C SER A 580 20.88 -8.83 -21.82
N VAL A 581 20.75 -7.97 -20.80
CA VAL A 581 21.79 -7.76 -19.78
C VAL A 581 21.33 -8.25 -18.39
N PRO A 582 22.22 -8.82 -17.58
CA PRO A 582 21.91 -9.20 -16.20
C PRO A 582 21.40 -8.04 -15.35
N THR A 583 20.76 -8.36 -14.23
CA THR A 583 20.35 -7.38 -13.20
C THR A 583 21.60 -6.76 -12.57
N LYS A 584 21.63 -5.43 -12.44
CA LYS A 584 22.64 -4.71 -11.65
C LYS A 584 22.56 -5.18 -10.20
N ASP A 585 23.67 -5.57 -9.57
CA ASP A 585 23.69 -6.06 -8.19
C ASP A 585 23.94 -4.89 -7.21
N LEU A 586 22.88 -4.19 -6.83
CA LEU A 586 22.97 -3.03 -5.94
C LEU A 586 23.45 -3.41 -4.53
N ALA A 587 23.12 -4.62 -4.05
CA ALA A 587 23.57 -5.10 -2.75
C ALA A 587 25.09 -5.21 -2.69
N LEU A 588 25.72 -5.84 -3.68
CA LEU A 588 27.19 -5.96 -3.74
C LEU A 588 27.88 -4.60 -3.89
N GLN A 589 27.27 -3.64 -4.60
CA GLN A 589 27.80 -2.28 -4.70
C GLN A 589 27.82 -1.58 -3.33
N ALA A 590 26.73 -1.69 -2.56
CA ALA A 590 26.66 -1.09 -1.23
C ALA A 590 27.61 -1.78 -0.23
N ILE A 591 27.73 -3.11 -0.28
CA ILE A 591 28.65 -3.88 0.58
C ILE A 591 30.11 -3.46 0.37
N ALA A 592 30.49 -3.03 -0.84
CA ALA A 592 31.85 -2.60 -1.14
C ALA A 592 32.33 -1.40 -0.30
N TYR A 593 31.41 -0.60 0.28
CA TYR A 593 31.75 0.50 1.18
C TYR A 593 32.13 0.06 2.60
N ALA A 594 31.87 -1.19 2.97
CA ALA A 594 32.08 -1.82 4.29
C ALA A 594 31.34 -1.21 5.49
N GLY A 595 31.08 0.10 5.49
CA GLY A 595 30.35 0.81 6.54
C GLY A 595 28.85 0.91 6.32
N VAL A 596 28.28 0.15 5.37
CA VAL A 596 26.85 0.18 5.03
C VAL A 596 26.19 -1.13 5.47
N TYR A 597 25.13 -1.07 6.26
CA TYR A 597 24.28 -2.24 6.51
C TYR A 597 23.48 -2.56 5.24
N VAL A 598 23.46 -3.81 4.79
CA VAL A 598 22.74 -4.18 3.56
C VAL A 598 21.88 -5.41 3.79
N ALA A 599 20.61 -5.37 3.40
CA ALA A 599 19.74 -6.55 3.44
C ALA A 599 18.96 -6.71 2.14
N ARG A 600 18.79 -7.97 1.71
CA ARG A 600 17.79 -8.37 0.71
C ARG A 600 16.69 -9.14 1.41
N VAL A 601 15.45 -8.67 1.25
CA VAL A 601 14.28 -9.21 1.97
C VAL A 601 13.18 -9.60 0.99
N ALA A 602 12.34 -10.55 1.39
CA ALA A 602 11.11 -10.92 0.68
C ALA A 602 10.10 -11.48 1.70
N PHE A 603 9.10 -10.69 2.09
CA PHE A 603 8.18 -11.09 3.17
C PHE A 603 7.37 -12.36 2.86
N GLY A 604 7.10 -12.64 1.58
CA GLY A 604 6.38 -13.84 1.18
C GLY A 604 7.22 -15.11 1.30
N ALA A 605 8.55 -14.97 1.37
CA ALA A 605 9.47 -16.08 1.60
C ALA A 605 9.83 -16.23 3.08
N ASP A 606 10.21 -15.13 3.74
CA ASP A 606 10.54 -15.11 5.17
C ASP A 606 10.16 -13.77 5.83
N PRO A 607 9.00 -13.68 6.50
CA PRO A 607 8.58 -12.46 7.18
C PRO A 607 9.40 -12.18 8.44
N GLN A 608 10.03 -13.19 9.07
CA GLN A 608 10.85 -12.99 10.26
C GLN A 608 12.22 -12.40 9.89
N GLN A 609 12.82 -12.88 8.81
CA GLN A 609 14.05 -12.29 8.25
C GLN A 609 13.81 -10.84 7.82
N THR A 610 12.65 -10.57 7.20
CA THR A 610 12.25 -9.20 6.84
C THR A 610 12.15 -8.31 8.08
N LEU A 611 11.45 -8.74 9.13
CA LEU A 611 11.34 -7.99 10.40
C LEU A 611 12.71 -7.74 11.03
N ARG A 612 13.57 -8.77 11.06
CA ARG A 612 14.92 -8.67 11.62
C ARG A 612 15.75 -7.62 10.87
N ALA A 613 15.73 -7.65 9.54
CA ALA A 613 16.47 -6.70 8.72
C ALA A 613 16.06 -5.24 8.97
N PHE A 614 14.75 -4.97 9.14
CA PHE A 614 14.28 -3.62 9.47
C PHE A 614 14.78 -3.13 10.83
N ARG A 615 14.79 -4.01 11.84
CA ARG A 615 15.27 -3.68 13.18
C ARG A 615 16.78 -3.47 13.23
N GLU A 616 17.53 -4.34 12.58
CA GLU A 616 19.00 -4.22 12.50
C GLU A 616 19.41 -2.97 11.72
N ALA A 617 18.78 -2.69 10.57
CA ALA A 617 19.03 -1.49 9.78
C ALA A 617 18.81 -0.20 10.59
N GLU A 618 17.70 -0.10 11.34
CA GLU A 618 17.37 1.10 12.11
C GLU A 618 18.25 1.28 13.35
N ALA A 619 18.64 0.17 13.98
CA ALA A 619 19.55 0.15 15.11
C ALA A 619 21.01 0.45 14.70
N TYR A 620 21.39 0.19 13.45
CA TYR A 620 22.72 0.48 12.95
C TYR A 620 22.98 2.00 12.95
N ASP A 621 24.08 2.41 13.57
CA ASP A 621 24.51 3.81 13.57
C ASP A 621 25.33 4.15 12.34
N GLY A 622 24.65 4.22 11.20
CA GLY A 622 25.24 4.46 9.90
C GLY A 622 24.24 4.27 8.77
N PRO A 623 24.71 4.30 7.52
CA PRO A 623 23.85 4.12 6.36
C PRO A 623 23.38 2.66 6.27
N SER A 624 22.09 2.47 6.03
CA SER A 624 21.46 1.16 5.86
C SER A 624 20.73 1.08 4.52
N LEU A 625 20.77 -0.06 3.85
CA LEU A 625 20.08 -0.35 2.60
C LEU A 625 19.30 -1.66 2.69
N ILE A 626 17.99 -1.57 2.59
CA ILE A 626 17.09 -2.71 2.44
C ILE A 626 16.56 -2.75 1.01
N ILE A 627 16.81 -3.86 0.31
CA ILE A 627 16.26 -4.13 -1.03
C ILE A 627 15.18 -5.20 -0.88
N ALA A 628 13.94 -4.79 -1.10
CA ALA A 628 12.75 -5.56 -0.77
C ALA A 628 12.04 -6.04 -2.04
N TYR A 629 12.03 -7.35 -2.30
CA TYR A 629 11.32 -7.89 -3.46
C TYR A 629 9.83 -7.58 -3.36
N SER A 630 9.31 -6.89 -4.37
CA SER A 630 7.98 -6.32 -4.38
C SER A 630 7.23 -6.80 -5.61
N HIS A 631 6.45 -7.87 -5.45
CA HIS A 631 5.60 -8.36 -6.54
C HIS A 631 4.64 -7.29 -7.08
N CYS A 632 4.39 -7.31 -8.38
CA CYS A 632 3.62 -6.27 -9.07
C CYS A 632 2.72 -6.85 -10.17
N VAL A 633 1.62 -6.15 -10.45
CA VAL A 633 0.70 -6.46 -11.58
C VAL A 633 1.44 -6.50 -12.92
N ALA A 634 2.55 -5.76 -13.05
CA ALA A 634 3.39 -5.74 -14.24
C ALA A 634 4.11 -7.08 -14.50
N HIS A 635 4.23 -7.96 -13.50
CA HIS A 635 4.78 -9.31 -13.67
C HIS A 635 3.80 -10.24 -14.38
N GLY A 636 2.50 -9.92 -14.30
CA GLY A 636 1.42 -10.54 -15.08
C GLY A 636 1.00 -11.93 -14.60
N TYR A 637 0.74 -12.04 -13.31
CA TYR A 637 0.06 -13.17 -12.67
C TYR A 637 -1.02 -12.65 -11.70
N ASP A 638 -1.81 -13.54 -11.12
CA ASP A 638 -2.81 -13.16 -10.13
C ASP A 638 -2.13 -12.68 -8.84
N MET A 639 -2.39 -11.45 -8.42
CA MET A 639 -1.77 -10.86 -7.23
C MET A 639 -2.05 -11.65 -5.95
N ARG A 640 -3.10 -12.49 -5.92
CA ARG A 640 -3.33 -13.44 -4.81
C ARG A 640 -2.16 -14.42 -4.63
N GLU A 641 -1.48 -14.79 -5.71
CA GLU A 641 -0.31 -15.69 -5.72
C GLU A 641 1.01 -14.97 -5.36
N GLY A 642 0.94 -13.68 -4.99
CA GLY A 642 2.09 -12.84 -4.68
C GLY A 642 3.07 -13.47 -3.68
N LEU A 643 2.57 -14.02 -2.56
CA LEU A 643 3.41 -14.65 -1.54
C LEU A 643 4.14 -15.88 -2.10
N GLY A 644 3.41 -16.73 -2.82
CA GLY A 644 3.97 -17.92 -3.46
C GLY A 644 5.04 -17.57 -4.49
N GLN A 645 4.85 -16.47 -5.24
CA GLN A 645 5.86 -15.98 -6.18
C GLN A 645 7.09 -15.39 -5.48
N GLN A 646 6.95 -14.66 -4.36
CA GLN A 646 8.12 -14.24 -3.58
C GLN A 646 8.90 -15.44 -3.05
N TYR A 647 8.20 -16.44 -2.51
CA TYR A 647 8.81 -17.69 -2.07
C TYR A 647 9.51 -18.41 -3.23
N GLY A 648 8.88 -18.49 -4.41
CA GLY A 648 9.47 -19.08 -5.61
C GLY A 648 10.72 -18.34 -6.10
N ALA A 649 10.73 -17.00 -5.99
CA ALA A 649 11.90 -16.19 -6.31
C ALA A 649 13.10 -16.52 -5.41
N VAL A 650 12.88 -16.68 -4.10
CA VAL A 650 13.93 -17.11 -3.16
C VAL A 650 14.33 -18.57 -3.42
N ALA A 651 13.35 -19.47 -3.51
CA ALA A 651 13.57 -20.91 -3.67
C ALA A 651 14.27 -21.28 -4.99
N SER A 652 14.21 -20.43 -6.01
CA SER A 652 14.90 -20.62 -7.30
C SER A 652 16.27 -19.96 -7.39
N GLY A 653 16.71 -19.23 -6.34
CA GLY A 653 17.94 -18.44 -6.38
C GLY A 653 17.83 -17.16 -7.21
N HIS A 654 16.65 -16.83 -7.75
CA HIS A 654 16.39 -15.54 -8.41
C HIS A 654 16.62 -14.38 -7.43
N TRP A 655 16.15 -14.54 -6.19
CA TRP A 655 16.23 -13.55 -5.13
C TRP A 655 16.82 -14.11 -3.81
N PRO A 656 18.14 -14.29 -3.68
CA PRO A 656 18.73 -14.69 -2.41
C PRO A 656 18.54 -13.61 -1.33
N LEU A 657 17.94 -14.00 -0.20
CA LEU A 657 17.91 -13.26 1.06
C LEU A 657 19.29 -13.24 1.70
N ILE A 658 19.75 -12.04 2.03
CA ILE A 658 21.05 -11.80 2.67
C ILE A 658 20.92 -10.66 3.67
N ARG A 659 21.83 -10.64 4.64
CA ARG A 659 22.16 -9.47 5.46
C ARG A 659 23.66 -9.29 5.50
N TYR A 660 24.13 -8.06 5.46
CA TYR A 660 25.51 -7.67 5.67
C TYR A 660 25.52 -6.67 6.83
N ASP A 661 26.13 -7.05 7.95
CA ASP A 661 26.13 -6.27 9.17
C ASP A 661 27.56 -5.81 9.55
N PRO A 662 27.90 -4.52 9.36
CA PRO A 662 29.20 -3.97 9.76
C PRO A 662 29.51 -4.10 11.26
N VAL A 663 28.51 -4.25 12.14
CA VAL A 663 28.71 -4.48 13.58
C VAL A 663 29.34 -5.85 13.80
N VAL A 664 28.81 -6.89 13.15
CA VAL A 664 29.35 -8.26 13.23
C VAL A 664 30.79 -8.31 12.73
N ARG A 665 31.12 -7.53 11.69
CA ARG A 665 32.50 -7.39 11.21
C ARG A 665 33.42 -6.78 12.27
N ALA A 666 32.97 -5.75 12.97
CA ALA A 666 33.74 -5.07 14.01
C ALA A 666 34.03 -6.00 15.19
N ASP A 667 33.07 -6.89 15.52
CA ASP A 667 33.20 -7.91 16.56
C ASP A 667 34.02 -9.15 16.14
N GLY A 668 34.64 -9.11 14.95
CA GLY A 668 35.48 -10.19 14.42
C GLY A 668 34.72 -11.36 13.79
N GLY A 669 33.40 -11.24 13.63
CA GLY A 669 32.55 -12.21 12.92
C GLY A 669 32.48 -11.98 11.41
N ASN A 670 31.88 -12.94 10.69
CA ASN A 670 31.55 -12.75 9.28
C ASN A 670 30.32 -11.84 9.15
N PRO A 671 30.45 -10.62 8.58
CA PRO A 671 29.30 -9.73 8.41
C PRO A 671 28.29 -10.22 7.39
N PHE A 672 28.68 -11.08 6.43
CA PHE A 672 27.82 -11.54 5.35
C PHE A 672 27.05 -12.79 5.76
N LEU A 673 25.76 -12.61 6.02
CA LEU A 673 24.80 -13.63 6.42
C LEU A 673 23.94 -14.01 5.23
N LEU A 674 24.14 -15.20 4.69
CA LEU A 674 23.26 -15.78 3.66
C LEU A 674 22.06 -16.46 4.35
N ASP A 675 20.97 -15.72 4.50
CA ASP A 675 19.77 -16.20 5.20
C ASP A 675 18.94 -17.20 4.37
N SER A 676 19.13 -17.23 3.05
CA SER A 676 18.40 -18.16 2.18
C SER A 676 18.90 -19.59 2.30
N PRO A 677 17.99 -20.59 2.22
CA PRO A 677 18.40 -21.96 1.91
C PRO A 677 18.92 -22.05 0.47
N ARG A 678 19.72 -23.08 0.18
CA ARG A 678 20.15 -23.39 -1.19
C ARG A 678 18.96 -23.48 -2.15
N PRO A 679 19.10 -23.03 -3.42
CA PRO A 679 18.05 -23.14 -4.42
C PRO A 679 17.54 -24.57 -4.53
N ARG A 680 16.22 -24.73 -4.46
CA ARG A 680 15.49 -26.01 -4.48
C ARG A 680 14.40 -26.05 -5.55
N MET A 681 14.30 -25.00 -6.35
CA MET A 681 13.41 -24.87 -7.50
C MET A 681 14.24 -24.42 -8.70
N SER A 682 13.90 -24.88 -9.91
CA SER A 682 14.57 -24.37 -11.11
C SER A 682 14.13 -22.94 -11.41
N LEU A 683 15.00 -22.12 -12.01
CA LEU A 683 14.61 -20.77 -12.45
C LEU A 683 13.50 -20.84 -13.51
N ALA A 684 13.48 -21.90 -14.31
CA ALA A 684 12.45 -22.17 -15.30
C ALA A 684 11.06 -22.32 -14.66
N ASP A 685 10.94 -23.07 -13.56
CA ASP A 685 9.66 -23.32 -12.90
C ASP A 685 9.09 -22.07 -12.23
N TYR A 686 9.94 -21.26 -11.60
CA TYR A 686 9.56 -19.94 -11.10
C TYR A 686 9.03 -19.05 -12.25
N ARG A 687 9.81 -18.91 -13.34
CA ARG A 687 9.47 -18.00 -14.44
C ARG A 687 8.21 -18.37 -15.23
N LYS A 688 7.80 -19.64 -15.22
CA LYS A 688 6.52 -20.09 -15.83
C LYS A 688 5.31 -19.41 -15.18
N GLY A 689 5.42 -18.97 -13.93
CA GLY A 689 4.36 -18.26 -13.22
C GLY A 689 4.04 -16.89 -13.82
N GLU A 690 4.99 -16.25 -14.51
CA GLU A 690 4.90 -14.83 -14.85
C GLU A 690 4.72 -14.58 -16.35
N LEU A 691 3.78 -13.71 -16.73
CA LEU A 691 3.56 -13.35 -18.13
C LEU A 691 4.78 -12.66 -18.74
N ARG A 692 5.54 -11.87 -17.96
CA ARG A 692 6.73 -11.15 -18.47
C ARG A 692 7.83 -12.08 -19.02
N PHE A 693 7.83 -13.36 -18.66
CA PHE A 693 8.71 -14.37 -19.28
C PHE A 693 7.97 -15.23 -20.30
N ARG A 694 6.72 -15.64 -20.02
CA ARG A 694 5.92 -16.45 -20.95
C ARG A 694 5.64 -15.73 -22.28
N ALA A 695 5.53 -14.41 -22.28
CA ALA A 695 5.32 -13.63 -23.49
C ALA A 695 6.46 -13.81 -24.49
N LEU A 696 7.71 -13.85 -24.01
CA LEU A 696 8.86 -14.13 -24.86
C LEU A 696 8.87 -15.57 -25.35
N ALA A 697 8.61 -16.53 -24.45
CA ALA A 697 8.53 -17.95 -24.82
C ALA A 697 7.47 -18.23 -25.90
N ALA A 698 6.36 -17.49 -25.89
CA ALA A 698 5.32 -17.61 -26.90
C ALA A 698 5.68 -16.92 -28.23
N ALA A 699 6.38 -15.79 -28.18
CA ALA A 699 6.71 -15.00 -29.37
C ALA A 699 8.00 -15.46 -30.07
N GLN A 700 9.02 -15.84 -29.30
CA GLN A 700 10.36 -16.22 -29.77
C GLN A 700 10.94 -17.37 -28.91
N PRO A 701 10.49 -18.62 -29.11
CA PRO A 701 10.83 -19.75 -28.24
C PRO A 701 12.34 -20.00 -28.10
N THR A 702 13.08 -19.97 -29.22
CA THR A 702 14.53 -20.21 -29.23
C THR A 702 15.31 -19.16 -28.45
N GLU A 703 14.91 -17.89 -28.57
CA GLU A 703 15.55 -16.81 -27.81
C GLU A 703 15.19 -16.87 -26.32
N ALA A 704 13.95 -17.24 -26.00
CA ALA A 704 13.51 -17.43 -24.62
C ALA A 704 14.32 -18.53 -23.92
N GLU A 705 14.55 -19.66 -24.60
CA GLU A 705 15.36 -20.77 -24.08
C GLU A 705 16.82 -20.35 -23.87
N ARG A 706 17.41 -19.65 -24.85
CA ARG A 706 18.78 -19.11 -24.74
C ARG A 706 18.92 -18.16 -23.54
N LEU A 707 18.02 -17.19 -23.40
CA LEU A 707 18.04 -16.22 -22.29
C LEU A 707 17.74 -16.88 -20.95
N LEU A 708 16.89 -17.92 -20.90
CA LEU A 708 16.65 -18.69 -19.69
C LEU A 708 17.91 -19.44 -19.23
N GLY A 709 18.63 -20.09 -20.16
CA GLY A 709 19.90 -20.75 -19.86
C GLY A 709 20.95 -19.78 -19.31
N LEU A 710 21.12 -18.62 -19.94
CA LEU A 710 22.01 -17.56 -19.44
C LEU A 710 21.55 -17.04 -18.08
N ALA A 711 20.24 -16.91 -17.85
CA ALA A 711 19.73 -16.41 -16.58
C ALA A 711 19.96 -17.39 -15.44
N GLN A 712 19.84 -18.70 -15.69
CA GLN A 712 20.19 -19.74 -14.73
C GLN A 712 21.68 -19.66 -14.38
N GLN A 713 22.57 -19.49 -15.38
CA GLN A 713 24.00 -19.32 -15.13
C GLN A 713 24.30 -18.11 -14.24
N VAL A 714 23.63 -16.97 -14.48
CA VAL A 714 23.77 -15.76 -13.65
C VAL A 714 23.27 -16.00 -12.22
N ALA A 715 22.13 -16.68 -12.05
CA ALA A 715 21.60 -17.01 -10.73
C ALA A 715 22.57 -17.93 -9.96
N ASP A 716 23.11 -18.96 -10.62
CA ASP A 716 24.07 -19.89 -10.02
C ASP A 716 25.41 -19.20 -9.68
N GLN A 717 25.87 -18.27 -10.53
CA GLN A 717 27.07 -17.47 -10.27
C GLN A 717 26.89 -16.57 -9.05
N ARG A 718 25.76 -15.85 -8.96
CA ARG A 718 25.44 -15.03 -7.79
C ARG A 718 25.36 -15.89 -6.53
N TRP A 719 24.69 -17.04 -6.61
CA TRP A 719 24.60 -17.96 -5.48
C TRP A 719 25.97 -18.39 -4.97
N ARG A 720 26.85 -18.86 -5.88
CA ARG A 720 28.22 -19.27 -5.51
C ARG A 720 29.01 -18.13 -4.86
N LEU A 721 28.91 -16.91 -5.39
CA LEU A 721 29.58 -15.75 -4.82
C LEU A 721 29.07 -15.45 -3.40
N TYR A 722 27.76 -15.44 -3.18
CA TYR A 722 27.20 -15.19 -1.85
C TYR A 722 27.51 -16.31 -0.86
N GLU A 723 27.48 -17.57 -1.31
CA GLU A 723 27.87 -18.71 -0.50
C GLU A 723 29.35 -18.64 -0.09
N GLU A 724 30.23 -18.27 -1.02
CA GLU A 724 31.64 -18.03 -0.73
C GLU A 724 31.79 -16.91 0.31
N MET A 725 31.14 -15.76 0.12
CA MET A 725 31.17 -14.64 1.07
C MET A 725 30.70 -15.04 2.48
N ALA A 726 29.67 -15.90 2.58
CA ALA A 726 29.18 -16.41 3.86
C ALA A 726 30.17 -17.35 4.59
N THR A 727 31.24 -17.80 3.92
CA THR A 727 32.31 -18.63 4.52
C THR A 727 33.59 -17.86 4.87
N ARG A 728 33.70 -16.60 4.44
CA ARG A 728 34.90 -15.78 4.65
C ARG A 728 35.10 -15.38 6.12
N GLY A 729 36.36 -15.20 6.51
CA GLY A 729 36.72 -14.59 7.77
C GLY A 729 36.45 -13.08 7.77
N ALA A 730 36.33 -12.47 8.96
CA ALA A 730 36.14 -11.03 9.10
C ALA A 730 37.20 -10.23 8.32
N ASN A 731 38.47 -10.62 8.42
CA ASN A 731 39.61 -9.99 7.74
C ASN A 731 39.53 -9.96 6.20
N GLU A 732 38.65 -10.75 5.59
CA GLU A 732 38.41 -10.74 4.14
C GLU A 732 37.35 -9.72 3.72
N PHE A 733 36.77 -8.99 4.67
CA PHE A 733 35.93 -7.82 4.44
C PHE A 733 36.65 -6.55 4.90
N PRO A 734 36.55 -5.44 4.14
CA PRO A 734 37.17 -4.18 4.55
C PRO A 734 36.62 -3.74 5.91
N SER A 735 37.47 -3.11 6.72
CA SER A 735 37.03 -2.48 7.97
C SER A 735 36.35 -1.14 7.68
N ASN A 736 35.39 -0.75 8.52
CA ASN A 736 34.80 0.58 8.47
C ASN A 736 35.79 1.59 9.10
N PRO A 737 36.41 2.51 8.32
CA PRO A 737 37.40 3.44 8.85
C PRO A 737 36.80 4.50 9.80
N ARG A 738 35.47 4.62 9.85
CA ARG A 738 34.78 5.60 10.71
C ARG A 738 34.43 5.07 12.10
N ARG A 739 34.61 3.78 12.37
CA ARG A 739 34.50 3.22 13.73
C ARG A 739 35.90 2.98 14.30
N PRO A 740 36.28 3.64 15.41
CA PRO A 740 37.55 3.36 16.07
C PRO A 740 37.61 1.88 16.49
N ALA A 741 38.80 1.27 16.40
CA ALA A 741 39.01 -0.12 16.84
C ALA A 741 38.82 -0.31 18.36
N GLU A 742 38.76 0.77 19.13
CA GLU A 742 38.72 0.75 20.61
C GLU A 742 37.32 0.46 21.19
N GLU A 743 36.23 0.67 20.45
CA GLU A 743 34.87 0.33 20.93
C GLU A 743 34.59 -1.19 20.92
N ALA A 744 35.45 -2.00 20.29
CA ALA A 744 35.31 -3.46 20.24
C ALA A 744 35.75 -4.18 21.52
N ASN A 745 36.37 -3.48 22.48
CA ASN A 745 36.90 -4.07 23.72
C ASN A 745 36.18 -3.54 24.98
N GLY A 746 34.85 -3.50 25.02
CA GLY A 746 34.06 -3.60 26.25
C GLY A 746 34.47 -2.74 27.48
N GLN A 747 35.11 -1.58 27.28
CA GLN A 747 35.44 -0.63 28.33
C GLN A 747 35.02 0.75 27.81
N GLY A 748 33.86 1.22 28.29
CA GLY A 748 33.40 2.58 28.03
C GLY A 748 34.37 3.62 28.62
N PRO A 749 34.25 4.90 28.20
CA PRO A 749 35.06 5.97 28.77
C PRO A 749 34.71 6.14 30.26
N ALA A 750 35.76 6.29 31.07
CA ALA A 750 35.71 6.42 32.52
C ALA A 750 35.02 7.71 33.01
#